data_AF-A0A9P1GKX6-F1
#
_entry.id   AF-A0A9P1GKX6-F1
#
_cell.length_a   1.000
_cell.length_b   1.000
_cell.length_c   1.000
_cell.angle_alpha   90.00
_cell.angle_beta   90.00
_cell.angle_gamma   90.00
#
_symmetry.space_group_name_H-M   'P 1'
#
loop_
_entity.id
_entity.type
_entity.pdbx_description
1 polymer ?
#
loop_
_entity_poly.entity_id
_entity_poly.type
_entity_poly.pdbx_seq_one_letter_code
_entity_poly.pdbx_strand_id
1 'polypeptide(L)'
;MDRLFQEVKHTASQDAFGRSSLLFPLPVDCSREALTGEACGGPECAWLALVCHGLNVLSGCKKSAPRKRLGRQVLELLRVLDARIGRFLSLFSPLKVDPHEVWQDVLSKRISYDGEEFVEPVALTREQITASLPPLGHGGSVELTPLLVGRAEYLIQRPEELLLDKELMEEGPNAARVHIALGEAMKVWELLEERGIVEWIDLQDVYSDDGGPYLAGMFGVPKAGKFSPAGDPLLRVIMNLKPINRALDIVRGDIGELPMATTWNQLMLDESETVHISQADMSSAFYLFSLPAPWRRFMAFNAPTRGSALGRDANKTYVPACKVLPMGWNSSVGLMQMASRQLVKRCQTWGAVELKRQALAPPWFVDTVARAGPRLFWQVYLDNFMAGEVSLKGLPDSASGDLHREAVRAWTREGVLCAEDKHVLSAQDATELGVHLNGEHGLVGAGPQRIHKLLVATLMSRPQALVASGQARARATSLFGAITPNGLEGDFLAGGDLFGRLLVVSAFNGIGGAFRGYDLAGVKPRGLVAIEWSKAAQRVTRKAWPRVIEVGDIETVTESTVKEWSNRFPRVTHVHLVGGFPCVHLSAVRAGRLNLSGEGSKLFWNLVALLQWLRTIFGPTAQVDFIIENVLSMDTSARREISQVLGVEPYALCPSDLLPYNRPRLAWVSERLEEGPGIRLERLDGFTRVWMSGAGITDEQWITPGWKRYDGHGKLPTFMKAIARLRPPDRPAGVARCDESAIARWRSDSFRFPPYQYKLDNLLESEDGDLRYCNATERCLLLGFGFGHTAFAMSASQAKGHEQELEDLQLLMSPRPCNADFLMDLNLTEPRAARRGVSLRAVGISVKTERRYTSAVATLLPTLEAAESLDELDPLCEEWIEAQWISGTPLGLIGDALCGIHFFWPQVKGHLRGAWRLYKNWRKIEVPQRAPPLPRVVCRALVGVFLEWEEPALAFLVVLGFHTYLRTGEILKLQVRDVMLTPEHGVVSIKGSKTGLRFNVDEAVAINDKALHQLWELCHLERRGGATHSYQVQQSLESILLRGRWRALSVARMNGAVEWHKGYLAFSVQGMPCAPGQHVPCVFRLKMTIGSGKGQRTKYVQRDIFHFRCFLQ
;
A
#
# COMPACT_ATOMS: atom_id res chain seq x y z
N MET A 1 74.93 -12.29 0.83
CA MET A 1 73.65 -12.30 1.56
C MET A 1 72.89 -11.01 1.33
N ASP A 2 73.29 -9.88 1.90
CA ASP A 2 72.42 -8.69 2.02
C ASP A 2 72.06 -8.00 0.70
N ARG A 3 72.94 -8.05 -0.32
CA ARG A 3 72.59 -7.61 -1.69
C ARG A 3 71.46 -8.45 -2.30
N LEU A 4 71.48 -9.77 -2.09
CA LEU A 4 70.42 -10.69 -2.53
C LEU A 4 69.10 -10.38 -1.80
N PHE A 5 69.20 -10.01 -0.51
CA PHE A 5 68.07 -9.59 0.33
C PHE A 5 67.47 -8.23 -0.09
N GLN A 6 68.20 -7.40 -0.83
CA GLN A 6 67.69 -6.17 -1.44
C GLN A 6 67.05 -6.45 -2.81
N GLU A 7 67.69 -7.25 -3.68
CA GLU A 7 67.17 -7.55 -5.01
C GLU A 7 65.86 -8.35 -4.96
N VAL A 8 65.75 -9.37 -4.08
CA VAL A 8 64.50 -10.13 -3.87
C VAL A 8 63.36 -9.25 -3.33
N LYS A 9 63.69 -8.20 -2.54
CA LYS A 9 62.71 -7.30 -1.94
C LYS A 9 61.94 -6.45 -2.95
N HIS A 10 62.47 -6.25 -4.15
CA HIS A 10 61.88 -5.33 -5.14
C HIS A 10 60.98 -5.98 -6.19
N THR A 11 60.93 -7.32 -6.25
CA THR A 11 60.12 -8.09 -7.22
C THR A 11 59.18 -9.13 -6.59
N ALA A 12 59.24 -9.37 -5.28
CA ALA A 12 58.42 -10.41 -4.63
C ALA A 12 57.98 -10.06 -3.18
N SER A 13 56.96 -9.21 -3.01
CA SER A 13 56.02 -9.26 -1.87
C SER A 13 54.82 -8.32 -2.07
N GLN A 14 53.67 -8.71 -1.51
CA GLN A 14 52.38 -7.98 -1.47
C GLN A 14 51.70 -7.73 -2.84
N ASP A 15 50.49 -8.26 -3.12
CA ASP A 15 49.70 -9.20 -2.33
C ASP A 15 48.61 -9.96 -3.13
N ALA A 16 48.00 -10.95 -2.48
CA ALA A 16 46.62 -11.42 -2.75
C ALA A 16 46.25 -12.08 -4.10
N PHE A 17 47.16 -12.77 -4.80
CA PHE A 17 46.77 -13.96 -5.60
C PHE A 17 46.72 -15.24 -4.73
N GLY A 18 46.19 -15.09 -3.51
CA GLY A 18 46.25 -16.07 -2.42
C GLY A 18 44.89 -16.68 -2.08
N ARG A 19 44.50 -17.73 -2.81
CA ARG A 19 43.52 -18.76 -2.40
C ARG A 19 42.14 -18.28 -1.89
N SER A 20 41.29 -17.87 -2.82
CA SER A 20 39.90 -18.36 -2.84
C SER A 20 39.48 -18.64 -4.28
N SER A 21 38.58 -19.63 -4.47
CA SER A 21 38.13 -20.07 -5.80
C SER A 21 37.07 -19.12 -6.37
N LEU A 22 37.52 -17.96 -6.86
CA LEU A 22 36.63 -16.91 -7.35
C LEU A 22 36.13 -17.21 -8.76
N LEU A 23 34.80 -17.19 -8.90
CA LEU A 23 34.03 -17.41 -10.14
C LEU A 23 34.19 -16.26 -11.16
N PHE A 24 34.85 -15.18 -10.76
CA PHE A 24 34.93 -13.91 -11.50
C PHE A 24 36.39 -13.49 -11.71
N PRO A 25 36.73 -12.82 -12.83
CA PRO A 25 35.80 -12.35 -13.86
C PRO A 25 35.34 -13.42 -14.85
N LEU A 26 34.16 -13.18 -15.43
CA LEU A 26 33.63 -13.84 -16.61
C LEU A 26 34.17 -13.16 -17.90
N PRO A 27 34.20 -13.85 -19.05
CA PRO A 27 34.36 -13.19 -20.34
C PRO A 27 33.16 -12.29 -20.65
N VAL A 28 33.37 -11.26 -21.48
CA VAL A 28 32.37 -10.24 -21.88
C VAL A 28 32.43 -10.01 -23.39
N ASP A 29 32.91 -11.02 -24.12
CA ASP A 29 33.16 -10.97 -25.56
C ASP A 29 32.00 -11.65 -26.30
N CYS A 30 31.57 -11.10 -27.43
CA CYS A 30 30.27 -11.39 -28.04
C CYS A 30 30.26 -12.66 -28.92
N SER A 31 31.06 -13.67 -28.59
CA SER A 31 31.17 -14.91 -29.38
C SER A 31 31.02 -16.18 -28.53
N ARG A 32 30.22 -17.13 -29.03
CA ARG A 32 30.04 -18.46 -28.42
C ARG A 32 31.26 -19.39 -28.55
N GLU A 33 32.33 -18.93 -29.19
CA GLU A 33 33.60 -19.66 -29.42
C GLU A 33 34.13 -20.36 -28.15
N ALA A 34 34.02 -19.70 -26.99
CA ALA A 34 34.50 -20.22 -25.71
C ALA A 34 33.63 -21.35 -25.11
N LEU A 35 32.44 -21.60 -25.66
CA LEU A 35 31.48 -22.63 -25.25
C LEU A 35 31.33 -23.75 -26.29
N THR A 36 31.25 -23.39 -27.57
CA THR A 36 30.98 -24.34 -28.69
C THR A 36 32.19 -24.62 -29.57
N GLY A 37 33.23 -23.79 -29.51
CA GLY A 37 34.34 -23.80 -30.47
C GLY A 37 34.08 -23.03 -31.77
N GLU A 38 32.86 -22.51 -31.98
CA GLU A 38 32.44 -21.86 -33.22
C GLU A 38 32.04 -20.39 -33.06
N ALA A 39 32.27 -19.59 -34.10
CA ALA A 39 32.04 -18.15 -34.10
C ALA A 39 30.59 -17.77 -34.46
N CYS A 40 29.63 -18.10 -33.58
CA CYS A 40 28.26 -17.60 -33.69
C CYS A 40 28.13 -16.16 -33.14
N GLY A 41 27.46 -15.29 -33.89
CA GLY A 41 27.19 -13.89 -33.53
C GLY A 41 25.70 -13.54 -33.43
N GLY A 42 24.93 -14.38 -32.74
CA GLY A 42 23.48 -14.21 -32.53
C GLY A 42 23.13 -13.33 -31.32
N PRO A 43 21.83 -12.99 -31.13
CA PRO A 43 21.37 -12.21 -29.97
C PRO A 43 21.67 -12.89 -28.63
N GLU A 44 21.77 -14.23 -28.59
CA GLU A 44 22.17 -15.00 -27.40
C GLU A 44 23.56 -14.59 -26.93
N CYS A 45 24.51 -14.41 -27.86
CA CYS A 45 25.87 -14.01 -27.57
C CYS A 45 25.93 -12.57 -27.01
N ALA A 46 25.10 -11.67 -27.53
CA ALA A 46 24.99 -10.29 -27.04
C ALA A 46 24.39 -10.25 -25.64
N TRP A 47 23.31 -11.00 -25.37
CA TRP A 47 22.74 -11.11 -24.03
C TRP A 47 23.69 -11.79 -23.04
N LEU A 48 24.43 -12.82 -23.46
CA LEU A 48 25.44 -13.48 -22.62
C LEU A 48 26.57 -12.51 -22.25
N ALA A 49 27.06 -11.71 -23.21
CA ALA A 49 28.05 -10.67 -22.94
C ALA A 49 27.50 -9.60 -21.97
N LEU A 50 26.27 -9.11 -22.17
CA LEU A 50 25.63 -8.13 -21.29
C LEU A 50 25.41 -8.66 -19.86
N VAL A 51 24.92 -9.90 -19.72
CA VAL A 51 24.72 -10.54 -18.41
C VAL A 51 26.06 -10.81 -17.71
N CYS A 52 27.07 -11.27 -18.44
CA CYS A 52 28.42 -11.44 -17.88
C CYS A 52 29.09 -10.10 -17.51
N HIS A 53 28.84 -9.03 -18.27
CA HIS A 53 29.24 -7.67 -17.90
C HIS A 53 28.59 -7.25 -16.58
N GLY A 54 27.26 -7.38 -16.48
CA GLY A 54 26.51 -7.07 -15.27
C GLY A 54 27.02 -7.85 -14.06
N LEU A 55 27.16 -9.16 -14.17
CA LEU A 55 27.66 -10.02 -13.08
C LEU A 55 29.12 -9.71 -12.70
N ASN A 56 29.98 -9.30 -13.65
CA ASN A 56 31.32 -8.80 -13.36
C ASN A 56 31.30 -7.47 -12.59
N VAL A 57 30.44 -6.53 -12.98
CA VAL A 57 30.27 -5.25 -12.27
C VAL A 57 29.73 -5.48 -10.86
N LEU A 58 28.81 -6.42 -10.67
CA LEU A 58 28.22 -6.75 -9.37
C LEU A 58 29.16 -7.53 -8.44
N SER A 59 30.07 -8.34 -8.97
CA SER A 59 31.16 -8.98 -8.21
C SER A 59 32.38 -8.06 -7.99
N GLY A 60 32.37 -6.85 -8.55
CA GLY A 60 33.44 -5.85 -8.39
C GLY A 60 34.64 -6.05 -9.32
N CYS A 61 34.55 -6.95 -10.30
CA CYS A 61 35.63 -7.24 -11.25
C CYS A 61 35.76 -6.17 -12.34
N LYS A 62 36.89 -5.44 -12.32
CA LYS A 62 37.20 -4.32 -13.22
C LYS A 62 37.73 -4.71 -14.62
N LYS A 63 37.85 -6.00 -14.92
CA LYS A 63 38.39 -6.57 -16.17
C LYS A 63 37.56 -7.79 -16.53
N SER A 64 37.35 -8.07 -17.82
CA SER A 64 36.84 -9.37 -18.28
C SER A 64 37.93 -10.45 -18.21
N ALA A 65 37.53 -11.72 -18.28
CA ALA A 65 38.47 -12.82 -18.45
C ALA A 65 39.15 -12.78 -19.83
N PRO A 66 40.47 -13.08 -19.93
CA PRO A 66 41.15 -13.20 -21.22
C PRO A 66 40.75 -14.50 -21.95
N ARG A 67 40.47 -14.41 -23.26
CA ARG A 67 39.89 -15.49 -24.11
C ARG A 67 40.51 -16.90 -23.96
N LYS A 68 41.80 -17.03 -23.61
CA LYS A 68 42.57 -18.27 -23.85
C LYS A 68 42.67 -19.29 -22.70
N ARG A 69 42.21 -18.99 -21.47
CA ARG A 69 42.17 -19.98 -20.35
C ARG A 69 41.02 -19.68 -19.38
N LEU A 70 39.85 -20.28 -19.62
CA LEU A 70 38.72 -20.28 -18.66
C LEU A 70 38.80 -21.53 -17.76
N GLY A 71 38.52 -21.37 -16.48
CA GLY A 71 38.45 -22.49 -15.53
C GLY A 71 37.14 -23.28 -15.64
N ARG A 72 37.13 -24.55 -15.24
CA ARG A 72 35.96 -25.45 -15.35
C ARG A 72 34.69 -24.87 -14.74
N GLN A 73 34.78 -24.21 -13.58
CA GLN A 73 33.63 -23.55 -12.92
C GLN A 73 33.09 -22.35 -13.70
N VAL A 74 33.95 -21.60 -14.39
CA VAL A 74 33.56 -20.45 -15.23
C VAL A 74 32.89 -20.94 -16.52
N LEU A 75 33.45 -21.99 -17.15
CA LEU A 75 32.81 -22.64 -18.31
C LEU A 75 31.42 -23.19 -17.95
N GLU A 76 31.27 -23.79 -16.76
CA GLU A 76 29.99 -24.33 -16.33
C GLU A 76 28.96 -23.23 -16.01
N LEU A 77 29.36 -22.13 -15.35
CA LEU A 77 28.47 -20.98 -15.19
C LEU A 77 28.08 -20.39 -16.54
N LEU A 78 29.02 -20.27 -17.49
CA LEU A 78 28.73 -19.74 -18.82
C LEU A 78 27.72 -20.64 -19.56
N ARG A 79 27.80 -21.97 -19.43
CA ARG A 79 26.76 -22.89 -19.94
C ARG A 79 25.41 -22.64 -19.28
N VAL A 80 25.36 -22.50 -17.96
CA VAL A 80 24.11 -22.23 -17.22
C VAL A 80 23.50 -20.88 -17.60
N LEU A 81 24.33 -19.84 -17.80
CA LEU A 81 23.88 -18.52 -18.26
C LEU A 81 23.41 -18.58 -19.72
N ASP A 82 24.18 -19.20 -20.61
CA ASP A 82 23.86 -19.36 -22.03
C ASP A 82 22.56 -20.17 -22.23
N ALA A 83 22.36 -21.25 -21.48
CA ALA A 83 21.12 -22.02 -21.48
C ALA A 83 19.93 -21.22 -20.92
N ARG A 84 20.12 -20.45 -19.84
CA ARG A 84 19.07 -19.56 -19.29
C ARG A 84 18.73 -18.41 -20.25
N ILE A 85 19.71 -17.91 -21.00
CA ILE A 85 19.53 -16.84 -21.99
C ILE A 85 18.88 -17.39 -23.26
N GLY A 86 19.23 -18.59 -23.71
CA GLY A 86 18.51 -19.30 -24.77
C GLY A 86 17.04 -19.56 -24.39
N ARG A 87 16.80 -20.05 -23.16
CA ARG A 87 15.44 -20.24 -22.60
C ARG A 87 14.66 -18.93 -22.41
N PHE A 88 15.34 -17.80 -22.18
CA PHE A 88 14.70 -16.48 -22.19
C PHE A 88 14.41 -16.00 -23.61
N LEU A 89 15.32 -16.25 -24.57
CA LEU A 89 15.21 -15.79 -25.95
C LEU A 89 14.30 -16.66 -26.83
N SER A 90 14.01 -17.91 -26.47
CA SER A 90 13.00 -18.73 -27.16
C SER A 90 11.59 -18.10 -27.06
N LEU A 91 11.31 -17.34 -26.00
CA LEU A 91 10.12 -16.48 -25.90
C LEU A 91 10.02 -15.44 -27.03
N PHE A 92 11.13 -15.05 -27.64
CA PHE A 92 11.23 -13.97 -28.65
C PHE A 92 11.36 -14.50 -30.09
N SER A 93 10.97 -15.76 -30.33
CA SER A 93 10.83 -16.38 -31.66
C SER A 93 10.11 -15.43 -32.65
N PRO A 94 10.52 -15.36 -33.93
CA PRO A 94 10.80 -14.08 -34.60
C PRO A 94 9.57 -13.20 -34.90
N LEU A 95 9.12 -12.49 -33.87
CA LEU A 95 8.13 -11.41 -33.92
C LEU A 95 8.70 -10.19 -34.65
N LYS A 96 8.54 -10.18 -35.99
CA LYS A 96 8.68 -8.99 -36.82
C LYS A 96 7.64 -7.94 -36.41
N VAL A 97 8.04 -7.08 -35.48
CA VAL A 97 7.29 -5.88 -35.08
C VAL A 97 7.77 -4.73 -35.97
N ASP A 98 6.90 -4.19 -36.82
CA ASP A 98 7.25 -3.04 -37.66
C ASP A 98 7.44 -1.79 -36.78
N PRO A 99 8.61 -1.13 -36.79
CA PRO A 99 8.82 0.13 -36.09
C PRO A 99 7.81 1.22 -36.50
N HIS A 100 7.35 1.23 -37.75
CA HIS A 100 6.33 2.17 -38.19
C HIS A 100 4.98 1.92 -37.48
N GLU A 101 4.52 0.68 -37.41
CA GLU A 101 3.28 0.33 -36.70
C GLU A 101 3.35 0.68 -35.21
N VAL A 102 4.50 0.42 -34.55
CA VAL A 102 4.71 0.80 -33.15
C VAL A 102 4.64 2.32 -32.96
N TRP A 103 5.20 3.08 -33.89
CA TRP A 103 5.16 4.54 -33.81
C TRP A 103 3.76 5.09 -34.09
N GLN A 104 3.00 4.50 -35.02
CA GLN A 104 1.60 4.86 -35.26
C GLN A 104 0.70 4.49 -34.08
N ASP A 105 0.89 3.33 -33.44
CA ASP A 105 0.21 2.93 -32.20
C ASP A 105 0.42 3.99 -31.11
N VAL A 106 1.68 4.39 -30.86
CA VAL A 106 2.04 5.46 -29.90
C VAL A 106 1.44 6.82 -30.28
N LEU A 107 1.47 7.23 -31.55
CA LEU A 107 0.87 8.49 -32.01
C LEU A 107 -0.66 8.49 -32.02
N SER A 108 -1.30 7.32 -32.09
CA SER A 108 -2.75 7.18 -32.01
C SER A 108 -3.28 7.41 -30.60
N LYS A 109 -2.47 7.16 -29.56
CA LYS A 109 -2.87 7.31 -28.16
C LYS A 109 -3.26 8.75 -27.83
N ARG A 110 -4.26 8.90 -26.97
CA ARG A 110 -4.66 10.17 -26.37
C ARG A 110 -4.52 10.04 -24.86
N ILE A 111 -3.95 11.07 -24.24
CA ILE A 111 -3.60 11.09 -22.82
C ILE A 111 -4.35 12.27 -22.18
N SER A 112 -4.98 12.02 -21.04
CA SER A 112 -5.72 13.01 -20.26
C SER A 112 -4.79 14.05 -19.64
N TYR A 113 -5.34 15.13 -19.08
CA TYR A 113 -4.57 16.13 -18.34
C TYR A 113 -3.83 15.56 -17.11
N ASP A 114 -4.28 14.41 -16.61
CA ASP A 114 -3.72 13.72 -15.44
C ASP A 114 -2.73 12.59 -15.82
N GLY A 115 -2.60 12.27 -17.11
CA GLY A 115 -1.62 11.30 -17.63
C GLY A 115 -2.17 9.91 -17.98
N GLU A 116 -3.50 9.73 -17.98
CA GLU A 116 -4.14 8.43 -18.28
C GLU A 116 -4.51 8.30 -19.77
N GLU A 117 -4.37 7.10 -20.36
CA GLU A 117 -4.83 6.83 -21.72
C GLU A 117 -6.37 6.88 -21.78
N PHE A 118 -6.93 7.63 -22.74
CA PHE A 118 -8.37 7.65 -23.00
C PHE A 118 -8.69 7.45 -24.49
N VAL A 119 -9.90 6.96 -24.75
CA VAL A 119 -10.46 6.83 -26.10
C VAL A 119 -11.61 7.83 -26.22
N GLU A 120 -11.70 8.54 -27.35
CA GLU A 120 -12.75 9.54 -27.56
C GLU A 120 -14.15 8.88 -27.62
N PRO A 121 -15.17 9.46 -26.96
CA PRO A 121 -16.52 8.88 -26.89
C PRO A 121 -17.27 9.06 -28.20
N VAL A 122 -17.43 7.98 -28.96
CA VAL A 122 -18.12 7.97 -30.26
C VAL A 122 -19.65 8.00 -30.06
N ALA A 123 -20.36 8.59 -31.01
CA ALA A 123 -21.82 8.56 -31.04
C ALA A 123 -22.33 7.15 -31.42
N LEU A 124 -23.31 6.64 -30.69
CA LEU A 124 -23.89 5.32 -30.93
C LEU A 124 -24.82 5.28 -32.16
N THR A 125 -24.88 4.13 -32.82
CA THR A 125 -25.82 3.77 -33.90
C THR A 125 -26.37 2.37 -33.66
N ARG A 126 -27.54 2.01 -34.21
CA ARG A 126 -28.12 0.66 -34.04
C ARG A 126 -27.21 -0.41 -34.65
N GLU A 127 -26.63 -0.15 -35.82
CA GLU A 127 -25.77 -1.12 -36.53
C GLU A 127 -24.50 -1.46 -35.72
N GLN A 128 -23.71 -0.46 -35.34
CA GLN A 128 -22.40 -0.68 -34.72
C GLN A 128 -22.46 -1.35 -33.33
N ILE A 129 -23.62 -1.32 -32.65
CA ILE A 129 -23.82 -2.00 -31.37
C ILE A 129 -24.50 -3.37 -31.48
N THR A 130 -25.19 -3.68 -32.58
CA THR A 130 -26.01 -4.92 -32.70
C THR A 130 -25.22 -6.21 -32.45
N ALA A 131 -23.95 -6.25 -32.91
CA ALA A 131 -22.99 -7.35 -32.70
C ALA A 131 -22.07 -7.17 -31.46
N SER A 132 -22.43 -6.25 -30.56
CA SER A 132 -21.72 -5.95 -29.31
C SER A 132 -22.56 -6.14 -28.06
N LEU A 133 -23.87 -6.39 -28.22
CA LEU A 133 -24.82 -6.70 -27.14
C LEU A 133 -25.06 -8.21 -27.08
N PRO A 134 -25.48 -8.77 -25.93
CA PRO A 134 -25.94 -10.16 -25.85
C PRO A 134 -27.07 -10.44 -26.86
N PRO A 135 -27.24 -11.69 -27.33
CA PRO A 135 -28.36 -12.10 -28.16
C PRO A 135 -29.73 -11.86 -27.50
N LEU A 136 -30.80 -11.93 -28.30
CA LEU A 136 -32.17 -11.87 -27.82
C LEU A 136 -32.40 -12.91 -26.70
N GLY A 137 -33.02 -12.48 -25.60
CA GLY A 137 -33.27 -13.34 -24.43
C GLY A 137 -32.13 -13.45 -23.41
N HIS A 138 -30.91 -12.96 -23.70
CA HIS A 138 -29.76 -13.08 -22.79
C HIS A 138 -29.40 -11.80 -22.01
N GLY A 139 -30.05 -10.66 -22.27
CA GLY A 139 -29.88 -9.49 -21.40
C GLY A 139 -30.64 -9.69 -20.08
N GLY A 140 -29.89 -9.74 -18.97
CA GLY A 140 -30.44 -9.96 -17.64
C GLY A 140 -30.96 -11.37 -17.38
N SER A 141 -30.54 -12.37 -18.17
CA SER A 141 -30.97 -13.77 -18.04
C SER A 141 -30.52 -14.46 -16.76
N VAL A 142 -29.56 -13.88 -16.02
CA VAL A 142 -28.99 -14.42 -14.78
C VAL A 142 -29.36 -13.50 -13.63
N GLU A 143 -30.06 -13.98 -12.60
CA GLU A 143 -30.37 -13.14 -11.43
C GLU A 143 -29.10 -12.91 -10.59
N LEU A 144 -28.80 -11.64 -10.28
CA LEU A 144 -27.60 -11.31 -9.50
C LEU A 144 -27.74 -11.72 -8.01
N THR A 145 -28.91 -11.51 -7.40
CA THR A 145 -29.10 -11.63 -5.94
C THR A 145 -28.68 -12.99 -5.37
N PRO A 146 -29.07 -14.15 -5.95
CA PRO A 146 -28.69 -15.46 -5.41
C PRO A 146 -27.18 -15.76 -5.52
N LEU A 147 -26.44 -14.96 -6.30
CA LEU A 147 -25.00 -15.07 -6.52
C LEU A 147 -24.20 -14.10 -5.63
N LEU A 148 -24.87 -13.32 -4.79
CA LEU A 148 -24.24 -12.54 -3.72
C LEU A 148 -24.32 -13.30 -2.39
N VAL A 149 -23.60 -12.81 -1.37
CA VAL A 149 -23.65 -13.38 -0.02
C VAL A 149 -23.55 -12.32 1.07
N GLY A 150 -24.28 -12.53 2.16
CA GLY A 150 -24.16 -11.73 3.39
C GLY A 150 -24.51 -10.26 3.15
N ARG A 151 -23.68 -9.32 3.60
CA ARG A 151 -24.03 -7.88 3.49
C ARG A 151 -24.19 -7.38 2.04
N ALA A 152 -23.52 -8.00 1.06
CA ALA A 152 -23.71 -7.65 -0.36
C ALA A 152 -25.10 -8.06 -0.87
N GLU A 153 -25.61 -9.21 -0.42
CA GLU A 153 -26.96 -9.70 -0.71
C GLU A 153 -28.04 -8.85 0.00
N TYR A 154 -27.79 -8.45 1.25
CA TYR A 154 -28.67 -7.53 1.98
C TYR A 154 -28.86 -6.19 1.25
N LEU A 155 -27.75 -5.58 0.82
CA LEU A 155 -27.71 -4.25 0.19
C LEU A 155 -28.25 -4.26 -1.24
N ILE A 156 -28.04 -5.32 -2.04
CA ILE A 156 -28.61 -5.35 -3.41
C ILE A 156 -30.15 -5.38 -3.41
N GLN A 157 -30.77 -5.91 -2.34
CA GLN A 157 -32.22 -5.93 -2.17
C GLN A 157 -32.77 -4.61 -1.60
N ARG A 158 -31.92 -3.77 -1.00
CA ARG A 158 -32.29 -2.53 -0.30
C ARG A 158 -31.40 -1.36 -0.75
N PRO A 159 -31.57 -0.84 -1.99
CA PRO A 159 -30.75 0.26 -2.48
C PRO A 159 -30.87 1.56 -1.67
N GLU A 160 -31.96 1.75 -0.90
CA GLU A 160 -32.12 2.86 0.05
C GLU A 160 -31.00 2.88 1.11
N GLU A 161 -30.52 1.71 1.56
CA GLU A 161 -29.47 1.55 2.58
C GLU A 161 -28.06 1.95 2.07
N LEU A 162 -27.97 2.35 0.80
CA LEU A 162 -26.75 2.84 0.17
C LEU A 162 -26.80 4.34 -0.09
N LEU A 163 -27.94 5.02 0.13
CA LEU A 163 -28.03 6.47 -0.01
C LEU A 163 -27.04 7.14 0.93
N LEU A 164 -26.21 8.01 0.35
CA LEU A 164 -25.32 8.87 1.12
C LEU A 164 -26.10 10.06 1.68
N ASP A 165 -25.81 10.42 2.93
CA ASP A 165 -26.23 11.71 3.47
C ASP A 165 -25.68 12.86 2.59
N LYS A 166 -26.44 13.95 2.44
CA LYS A 166 -26.11 15.04 1.49
C LYS A 166 -24.69 15.62 1.68
N GLU A 167 -24.16 15.55 2.90
CA GLU A 167 -22.82 16.02 3.27
C GLU A 167 -21.67 15.11 2.77
N LEU A 168 -21.97 13.86 2.42
CA LEU A 168 -21.01 12.85 1.93
C LEU A 168 -21.03 12.69 0.40
N MET A 169 -21.95 13.36 -0.29
CA MET A 169 -22.10 13.33 -1.75
C MET A 169 -21.09 14.29 -2.40
N GLU A 170 -20.35 13.86 -3.44
CA GLU A 170 -19.46 14.78 -4.18
C GLU A 170 -20.28 15.88 -4.90
N GLU A 171 -19.65 16.96 -5.39
CA GLU A 171 -20.32 17.94 -6.25
C GLU A 171 -20.41 17.47 -7.72
N GLY A 172 -21.50 17.82 -8.42
CA GLY A 172 -21.66 17.55 -9.85
C GLY A 172 -23.11 17.67 -10.34
N PRO A 173 -23.37 17.51 -11.65
CA PRO A 173 -24.71 17.52 -12.22
C PRO A 173 -25.44 16.18 -12.00
N ASN A 174 -26.77 16.24 -11.80
CA ASN A 174 -27.62 15.05 -11.70
C ASN A 174 -27.84 14.38 -13.08
N ALA A 175 -27.59 15.09 -14.18
CA ALA A 175 -27.72 14.57 -15.53
C ALA A 175 -26.37 14.49 -16.26
N ALA A 176 -26.10 13.35 -16.91
CA ALA A 176 -24.98 13.16 -17.82
C ALA A 176 -25.47 13.02 -19.29
N ARG A 177 -24.58 13.23 -20.26
CA ARG A 177 -24.94 13.26 -21.69
C ARG A 177 -25.09 11.86 -22.28
N VAL A 178 -26.20 11.63 -22.98
CA VAL A 178 -26.35 10.53 -23.95
C VAL A 178 -25.79 10.97 -25.31
N HIS A 179 -24.96 10.12 -25.92
CA HIS A 179 -24.27 10.35 -27.19
C HIS A 179 -24.68 9.27 -28.21
N ILE A 180 -25.82 9.51 -28.85
CA ILE A 180 -26.35 8.71 -29.98
C ILE A 180 -26.33 9.62 -31.23
N ALA A 181 -26.14 9.03 -32.41
CA ALA A 181 -26.15 9.77 -33.67
C ALA A 181 -27.54 10.37 -33.98
N LEU A 182 -27.55 11.44 -34.78
CA LEU A 182 -28.79 12.13 -35.14
C LEU A 182 -29.72 11.18 -35.94
N GLY A 183 -30.93 10.97 -35.43
CA GLY A 183 -31.91 10.04 -36.01
C GLY A 183 -31.80 8.57 -35.55
N GLU A 184 -30.76 8.20 -34.81
CA GLU A 184 -30.57 6.83 -34.28
C GLU A 184 -31.16 6.61 -32.88
N ALA A 185 -31.59 7.67 -32.19
CA ALA A 185 -32.00 7.65 -30.78
C ALA A 185 -33.01 6.52 -30.45
N MET A 186 -34.17 6.52 -31.09
CA MET A 186 -35.19 5.49 -30.84
C MET A 186 -34.71 4.10 -31.24
N LYS A 187 -34.07 3.95 -32.41
CA LYS A 187 -33.54 2.67 -32.91
C LYS A 187 -32.56 2.01 -31.92
N VAL A 188 -31.76 2.80 -31.22
CA VAL A 188 -30.82 2.35 -30.18
C VAL A 188 -31.55 1.95 -28.90
N TRP A 189 -32.55 2.72 -28.44
CA TRP A 189 -33.33 2.37 -27.25
C TRP A 189 -34.21 1.14 -27.47
N GLU A 190 -34.89 1.05 -28.62
CA GLU A 190 -35.62 -0.13 -29.09
C GLU A 190 -34.71 -1.37 -29.04
N LEU A 191 -33.50 -1.30 -29.61
CA LEU A 191 -32.56 -2.42 -29.56
C LEU A 191 -32.12 -2.78 -28.13
N LEU A 192 -31.96 -1.81 -27.23
CA LEU A 192 -31.59 -2.08 -25.84
C LEU A 192 -32.75 -2.70 -25.04
N GLU A 193 -34.01 -2.35 -25.35
CA GLU A 193 -35.21 -2.97 -24.79
C GLU A 193 -35.45 -4.37 -25.39
N GLU A 194 -35.33 -4.54 -26.71
CA GLU A 194 -35.32 -5.83 -27.42
C GLU A 194 -34.33 -6.82 -26.81
N ARG A 195 -33.12 -6.36 -26.48
CA ARG A 195 -32.08 -7.20 -25.86
C ARG A 195 -32.24 -7.36 -24.34
N GLY A 196 -33.25 -6.76 -23.70
CA GLY A 196 -33.51 -6.89 -22.27
C GLY A 196 -32.55 -6.12 -21.35
N ILE A 197 -31.81 -5.14 -21.89
CA ILE A 197 -30.78 -4.37 -21.17
C ILE A 197 -31.40 -3.17 -20.44
N VAL A 198 -32.46 -2.58 -21.01
CA VAL A 198 -33.21 -1.48 -20.39
C VAL A 198 -34.72 -1.78 -20.36
N GLU A 199 -35.44 -1.08 -19.50
CA GLU A 199 -36.90 -0.99 -19.48
C GLU A 199 -37.33 0.46 -19.25
N TRP A 200 -38.44 0.91 -19.86
CA TRP A 200 -38.92 2.29 -19.66
C TRP A 200 -39.79 2.43 -18.40
N ILE A 201 -39.38 3.34 -17.52
CA ILE A 201 -40.10 3.75 -16.30
C ILE A 201 -40.62 5.19 -16.45
N ASP A 202 -41.54 5.62 -15.57
CA ASP A 202 -41.95 7.02 -15.53
C ASP A 202 -40.78 7.88 -15.04
N LEU A 203 -40.65 9.10 -15.58
CA LEU A 203 -39.68 10.08 -15.08
C LEU A 203 -39.98 10.48 -13.62
N GLN A 204 -41.24 10.35 -13.17
CA GLN A 204 -41.64 10.56 -11.77
C GLN A 204 -41.15 9.45 -10.82
N ASP A 205 -40.85 8.25 -11.33
CA ASP A 205 -40.31 7.14 -10.54
C ASP A 205 -38.79 7.25 -10.33
N VAL A 206 -38.12 8.21 -10.98
CA VAL A 206 -36.65 8.39 -10.93
C VAL A 206 -36.23 9.06 -9.63
N TYR A 207 -35.18 8.52 -9.00
CA TYR A 207 -34.58 9.13 -7.82
C TYR A 207 -34.12 10.56 -8.12
N SER A 208 -34.56 11.49 -7.28
CA SER A 208 -34.43 12.94 -7.49
C SER A 208 -34.12 13.62 -6.17
N ASP A 209 -33.31 14.68 -6.20
CA ASP A 209 -33.12 15.59 -5.07
C ASP A 209 -33.50 17.04 -5.49
N ASP A 210 -33.08 18.04 -4.71
CA ASP A 210 -33.35 19.46 -4.98
C ASP A 210 -32.75 19.94 -6.33
N GLY A 211 -31.76 19.23 -6.87
CA GLY A 211 -31.18 19.43 -8.19
C GLY A 211 -31.88 18.68 -9.33
N GLY A 212 -32.94 17.91 -9.03
CA GLY A 212 -33.74 17.17 -10.00
C GLY A 212 -33.34 15.69 -10.17
N PRO A 213 -33.87 15.00 -11.21
CA PRO A 213 -33.71 13.56 -11.37
C PRO A 213 -32.28 13.15 -11.75
N TYR A 214 -31.83 12.04 -11.19
CA TYR A 214 -30.54 11.42 -11.49
C TYR A 214 -30.61 10.61 -12.79
N LEU A 215 -29.99 11.14 -13.85
CA LEU A 215 -30.10 10.64 -15.22
C LEU A 215 -28.71 10.35 -15.84
N ALA A 216 -28.43 9.07 -16.05
CA ALA A 216 -27.18 8.56 -16.59
C ALA A 216 -26.94 8.96 -18.05
N GLY A 217 -25.67 9.10 -18.42
CA GLY A 217 -25.24 9.25 -19.81
C GLY A 217 -24.94 7.92 -20.47
N MET A 218 -24.69 7.92 -21.78
CA MET A 218 -24.36 6.71 -22.54
C MET A 218 -23.55 7.08 -23.79
N PHE A 219 -22.52 6.32 -24.16
CA PHE A 219 -21.68 6.59 -25.34
C PHE A 219 -21.00 5.32 -25.89
N GLY A 220 -20.38 5.42 -27.07
CA GLY A 220 -19.68 4.33 -27.74
C GLY A 220 -18.17 4.37 -27.59
N VAL A 221 -17.54 3.20 -27.48
CA VAL A 221 -16.07 3.02 -27.56
C VAL A 221 -15.74 1.92 -28.58
N PRO A 222 -14.90 2.18 -29.62
CA PRO A 222 -14.55 1.20 -30.63
C PRO A 222 -13.95 -0.11 -30.10
N LYS A 223 -14.35 -1.23 -30.72
CA LYS A 223 -13.77 -2.57 -30.50
C LYS A 223 -12.65 -2.78 -31.51
N ALA A 224 -11.41 -2.72 -31.05
CA ALA A 224 -10.22 -2.94 -31.88
C ALA A 224 -10.35 -4.23 -32.72
N GLY A 225 -10.15 -4.12 -34.02
CA GLY A 225 -10.19 -5.24 -34.97
C GLY A 225 -11.56 -5.85 -35.27
N LYS A 226 -12.69 -5.30 -34.77
CA LYS A 226 -14.05 -5.78 -35.11
C LYS A 226 -14.87 -4.66 -35.77
N PHE A 227 -15.36 -4.93 -36.98
CA PHE A 227 -16.09 -3.99 -37.85
C PHE A 227 -17.49 -4.52 -38.22
N SER A 228 -18.37 -3.62 -38.64
CA SER A 228 -19.70 -3.89 -39.19
C SER A 228 -19.62 -4.35 -40.66
N PRO A 229 -20.71 -4.87 -41.27
CA PRO A 229 -20.78 -5.15 -42.70
C PRO A 229 -20.55 -3.91 -43.58
N ALA A 230 -20.88 -2.70 -43.10
CA ALA A 230 -20.59 -1.44 -43.77
C ALA A 230 -19.11 -1.01 -43.69
N GLY A 231 -18.29 -1.66 -42.86
CA GLY A 231 -16.89 -1.33 -42.62
C GLY A 231 -16.64 -0.39 -41.43
N ASP A 232 -17.68 0.17 -40.82
CA ASP A 232 -17.56 0.98 -39.60
C ASP A 232 -17.13 0.14 -38.38
N PRO A 233 -16.32 0.68 -37.45
CA PRO A 233 -15.90 -0.05 -36.26
C PRO A 233 -17.09 -0.37 -35.35
N LEU A 234 -17.16 -1.59 -34.82
CA LEU A 234 -18.18 -1.96 -33.83
C LEU A 234 -17.92 -1.23 -32.51
N LEU A 235 -18.98 -0.77 -31.86
CA LEU A 235 -18.90 -0.01 -30.61
C LEU A 235 -19.29 -0.88 -29.41
N ARG A 236 -18.56 -0.75 -28.31
CA ARG A 236 -19.04 -1.10 -26.96
C ARG A 236 -19.95 0.03 -26.49
N VAL A 237 -21.14 -0.28 -25.99
CA VAL A 237 -21.95 0.67 -25.22
C VAL A 237 -21.29 0.84 -23.84
N ILE A 238 -21.12 2.09 -23.40
CA ILE A 238 -20.61 2.47 -22.08
C ILE A 238 -21.68 3.32 -21.38
N MET A 239 -21.94 3.04 -20.10
CA MET A 239 -23.00 3.68 -19.31
C MET A 239 -22.38 4.68 -18.34
N ASN A 240 -22.59 5.97 -18.54
CA ASN A 240 -22.02 7.01 -17.68
C ASN A 240 -22.92 7.26 -16.46
N LEU A 241 -22.73 6.42 -15.44
CA LEU A 241 -23.44 6.49 -14.16
C LEU A 241 -22.75 7.41 -13.14
N LYS A 242 -21.84 8.30 -13.56
CA LYS A 242 -21.24 9.32 -12.67
C LYS A 242 -22.28 10.09 -11.84
N PRO A 243 -23.47 10.47 -12.35
CA PRO A 243 -24.45 11.15 -11.52
C PRO A 243 -24.88 10.34 -10.30
N ILE A 244 -25.25 9.06 -10.45
CA ILE A 244 -25.74 8.26 -9.32
C ILE A 244 -24.62 7.66 -8.45
N ASN A 245 -23.43 7.43 -9.02
CA ASN A 245 -22.22 7.09 -8.26
C ASN A 245 -21.87 8.13 -7.17
N ARG A 246 -22.42 9.35 -7.29
CA ARG A 246 -22.26 10.49 -6.37
C ARG A 246 -23.23 10.47 -5.18
N ALA A 247 -24.29 9.67 -5.26
CA ALA A 247 -25.38 9.59 -4.28
C ALA A 247 -25.46 8.25 -3.54
N LEU A 248 -24.59 7.29 -3.88
CA LEU A 248 -24.63 5.91 -3.36
C LEU A 248 -23.26 5.43 -2.86
N ASP A 249 -23.24 4.79 -1.69
CA ASP A 249 -22.10 3.98 -1.21
C ASP A 249 -21.87 2.74 -2.10
N ILE A 250 -20.65 2.20 -2.03
CA ILE A 250 -20.16 1.14 -2.91
C ILE A 250 -20.39 -0.22 -2.25
N VAL A 251 -21.22 -1.08 -2.88
CA VAL A 251 -21.33 -2.50 -2.51
C VAL A 251 -20.04 -3.21 -2.92
N ARG A 252 -19.05 -3.22 -2.00
CA ARG A 252 -17.67 -3.67 -2.25
C ARG A 252 -17.57 -5.11 -2.78
N GLY A 253 -18.56 -5.96 -2.49
CA GLY A 253 -18.61 -7.36 -2.92
C GLY A 253 -17.30 -8.09 -2.63
N ASP A 254 -16.73 -8.74 -3.64
CA ASP A 254 -15.46 -9.47 -3.55
C ASP A 254 -14.26 -8.71 -4.19
N ILE A 255 -14.33 -7.38 -4.36
CA ILE A 255 -13.25 -6.58 -5.00
C ILE A 255 -11.87 -6.74 -4.33
N GLY A 256 -11.88 -7.00 -3.01
CA GLY A 256 -10.66 -7.27 -2.23
C GLY A 256 -10.06 -8.65 -2.48
N GLU A 257 -10.80 -9.57 -3.12
CA GLU A 257 -10.42 -10.96 -3.40
C GLU A 257 -10.22 -11.22 -4.91
N LEU A 258 -10.04 -10.17 -5.72
CA LEU A 258 -9.50 -10.29 -7.09
C LEU A 258 -8.13 -11.00 -7.08
N PRO A 259 -7.78 -11.82 -8.09
CA PRO A 259 -6.46 -12.42 -8.22
C PRO A 259 -5.35 -11.40 -8.52
N MET A 260 -4.10 -11.85 -8.43
CA MET A 260 -2.90 -11.07 -8.77
C MET A 260 -1.84 -11.98 -9.39
N ALA A 261 -1.31 -11.59 -10.55
CA ALA A 261 -0.30 -12.36 -11.29
C ALA A 261 0.98 -12.66 -10.50
N THR A 262 1.34 -11.78 -9.55
CA THR A 262 2.49 -11.98 -8.64
C THR A 262 2.36 -13.20 -7.73
N THR A 263 1.18 -13.84 -7.66
CA THR A 263 0.99 -15.11 -6.95
C THR A 263 1.74 -16.26 -7.64
N TRP A 264 1.74 -16.30 -8.98
CA TRP A 264 2.39 -17.38 -9.73
C TRP A 264 3.92 -17.31 -9.69
N ASN A 265 4.50 -16.15 -9.36
CA ASN A 265 5.94 -16.01 -9.10
C ASN A 265 6.44 -16.86 -7.90
N GLN A 266 5.53 -17.44 -7.11
CA GLN A 266 5.83 -18.36 -6.02
C GLN A 266 5.77 -19.83 -6.46
N LEU A 267 5.33 -20.14 -7.69
CA LEU A 267 5.16 -21.50 -8.18
C LEU A 267 6.51 -22.09 -8.62
N MET A 268 6.98 -23.09 -7.89
CA MET A 268 8.15 -23.90 -8.18
C MET A 268 7.73 -25.15 -8.96
N LEU A 269 8.48 -25.46 -10.02
CA LEU A 269 8.34 -26.67 -10.84
C LEU A 269 9.66 -27.45 -10.78
N ASP A 270 9.58 -28.78 -10.65
CA ASP A 270 10.72 -29.67 -10.87
C ASP A 270 11.11 -29.74 -12.36
N GLU A 271 12.33 -30.22 -12.68
CA GLU A 271 12.74 -30.41 -14.08
C GLU A 271 11.85 -31.41 -14.83
N SER A 272 11.26 -32.38 -14.11
CA SER A 272 10.31 -33.35 -14.62
C SER A 272 8.86 -32.83 -14.78
N GLU A 273 8.56 -31.62 -14.31
CA GLU A 273 7.20 -31.07 -14.27
C GLU A 273 6.94 -29.97 -15.31
N THR A 274 5.66 -29.76 -15.62
CA THR A 274 5.13 -28.72 -16.51
C THR A 274 3.83 -28.16 -15.92
N VAL A 275 3.38 -27.00 -16.39
CA VAL A 275 2.11 -26.39 -15.99
C VAL A 275 1.21 -26.13 -17.19
N HIS A 276 -0.03 -26.58 -17.10
CA HIS A 276 -1.06 -26.47 -18.14
C HIS A 276 -2.18 -25.54 -17.67
N ILE A 277 -2.56 -24.60 -18.54
CA ILE A 277 -3.55 -23.57 -18.24
C ILE A 277 -4.79 -23.77 -19.11
N SER A 278 -5.97 -23.62 -18.52
CA SER A 278 -7.24 -23.56 -19.24
C SER A 278 -7.98 -22.27 -18.86
N GLN A 279 -8.52 -21.54 -19.84
CA GLN A 279 -9.18 -20.24 -19.64
C GLN A 279 -10.52 -20.19 -20.39
N ALA A 280 -11.53 -19.58 -19.77
CA ALA A 280 -12.85 -19.35 -20.35
C ALA A 280 -13.34 -17.94 -20.04
N ASP A 281 -13.80 -17.22 -21.07
CA ASP A 281 -14.38 -15.88 -20.98
C ASP A 281 -15.91 -15.94 -21.08
N MET A 282 -16.62 -15.12 -20.32
CA MET A 282 -18.06 -14.87 -20.50
C MET A 282 -18.31 -13.89 -21.67
N SER A 283 -19.26 -14.21 -22.54
CA SER A 283 -19.70 -13.32 -23.63
C SER A 283 -20.63 -12.22 -23.11
N SER A 284 -20.23 -10.96 -23.29
CA SER A 284 -21.02 -9.77 -22.88
C SER A 284 -21.38 -9.71 -21.38
N ALA A 285 -20.53 -10.33 -20.54
CA ALA A 285 -20.78 -10.70 -19.14
C ALA A 285 -21.67 -9.77 -18.30
N PHE A 286 -21.31 -8.48 -18.17
CA PHE A 286 -22.05 -7.50 -17.37
C PHE A 286 -23.53 -7.38 -17.77
N TYR A 287 -23.85 -7.53 -19.06
CA TYR A 287 -25.22 -7.47 -19.56
C TYR A 287 -26.05 -8.74 -19.24
N LEU A 288 -25.43 -9.84 -18.81
CA LEU A 288 -26.12 -11.09 -18.49
C LEU A 288 -26.80 -11.05 -17.11
N PHE A 289 -26.23 -10.30 -16.17
CA PHE A 289 -26.70 -10.25 -14.78
C PHE A 289 -27.78 -9.19 -14.58
N SER A 290 -28.98 -9.57 -14.19
CA SER A 290 -30.08 -8.65 -13.86
C SER A 290 -29.96 -8.12 -12.42
N LEU A 291 -30.22 -6.81 -12.27
CA LEU A 291 -30.39 -6.17 -10.96
C LEU A 291 -31.86 -6.36 -10.48
N PRO A 292 -32.12 -6.38 -9.17
CA PRO A 292 -33.49 -6.32 -8.64
C PRO A 292 -34.29 -5.09 -9.10
N ALA A 293 -35.60 -5.23 -9.23
CA ALA A 293 -36.49 -4.15 -9.72
C ALA A 293 -36.34 -2.79 -8.98
N PRO A 294 -36.13 -2.72 -7.64
CA PRO A 294 -35.89 -1.46 -6.92
C PRO A 294 -34.71 -0.61 -7.44
N TRP A 295 -33.82 -1.15 -8.27
CA TRP A 295 -32.71 -0.39 -8.86
C TRP A 295 -33.11 0.55 -10.01
N ARG A 296 -34.30 0.41 -10.60
CA ARG A 296 -34.67 1.13 -11.85
C ARG A 296 -34.69 2.64 -11.65
N ARG A 297 -35.27 3.11 -10.53
CA ARG A 297 -35.26 4.51 -10.09
C ARG A 297 -33.86 5.14 -9.99
N PHE A 298 -32.82 4.32 -9.77
CA PHE A 298 -31.43 4.77 -9.63
C PHE A 298 -30.61 4.61 -10.92
N MET A 299 -31.14 3.94 -11.93
CA MET A 299 -30.41 3.50 -13.13
C MET A 299 -31.01 4.07 -14.43
N ALA A 300 -31.80 5.14 -14.34
CA ALA A 300 -32.41 5.84 -15.47
C ALA A 300 -31.38 6.58 -16.33
N PHE A 301 -31.60 6.64 -17.65
CA PHE A 301 -30.78 7.38 -18.61
C PHE A 301 -31.42 8.71 -19.02
N ASN A 302 -30.59 9.68 -19.41
CA ASN A 302 -30.99 11.01 -19.87
C ASN A 302 -31.55 10.99 -21.30
N ALA A 303 -32.74 10.41 -21.45
CA ALA A 303 -33.51 10.33 -22.70
C ALA A 303 -35.03 10.48 -22.46
N PRO A 304 -35.48 11.62 -21.88
CA PRO A 304 -36.89 11.84 -21.58
C PRO A 304 -37.75 11.84 -22.86
N THR A 305 -38.69 10.89 -22.92
CA THR A 305 -39.51 10.60 -24.11
C THR A 305 -40.99 10.60 -23.75
N ARG A 306 -41.84 11.30 -24.52
CA ARG A 306 -43.30 11.28 -24.29
C ARG A 306 -43.88 9.90 -24.58
N GLY A 307 -44.80 9.42 -23.74
CA GLY A 307 -45.41 8.10 -23.92
C GLY A 307 -46.11 7.91 -25.27
N SER A 308 -46.61 8.99 -25.88
CA SER A 308 -47.18 8.97 -27.24
C SER A 308 -46.21 8.48 -28.33
N ALA A 309 -44.89 8.62 -28.13
CA ALA A 309 -43.87 8.10 -29.03
C ALA A 309 -43.47 6.64 -28.74
N LEU A 310 -43.96 6.07 -27.64
CA LEU A 310 -43.67 4.72 -27.16
C LEU A 310 -44.91 3.79 -27.20
N GLY A 311 -46.06 4.28 -27.67
CA GLY A 311 -47.35 3.57 -27.53
C GLY A 311 -47.87 3.47 -26.09
N ARG A 312 -47.37 4.33 -25.19
CA ARG A 312 -47.72 4.40 -23.76
C ARG A 312 -48.57 5.65 -23.46
N ASP A 313 -48.92 5.89 -22.19
CA ASP A 313 -49.73 7.04 -21.78
C ASP A 313 -49.13 8.36 -22.28
N ALA A 314 -49.87 9.06 -23.15
CA ALA A 314 -49.43 10.30 -23.79
C ALA A 314 -49.21 11.46 -22.81
N ASN A 315 -49.79 11.39 -21.61
CA ASN A 315 -49.63 12.41 -20.56
C ASN A 315 -48.33 12.25 -19.76
N LYS A 316 -47.70 11.07 -19.82
CA LYS A 316 -46.49 10.73 -19.07
C LYS A 316 -45.22 10.92 -19.92
N THR A 317 -44.12 11.24 -19.24
CA THR A 317 -42.77 11.21 -19.82
C THR A 317 -42.02 10.04 -19.22
N TYR A 318 -41.49 9.19 -20.08
CA TYR A 318 -40.76 7.99 -19.72
C TYR A 318 -39.26 8.18 -19.96
N VAL A 319 -38.45 7.44 -19.21
CA VAL A 319 -37.00 7.29 -19.46
C VAL A 319 -36.62 5.81 -19.45
N PRO A 320 -35.64 5.39 -20.27
CA PRO A 320 -35.14 4.03 -20.21
C PRO A 320 -34.23 3.89 -18.98
N ALA A 321 -34.37 2.81 -18.22
CA ALA A 321 -33.55 2.51 -17.04
C ALA A 321 -32.85 1.17 -17.18
N CYS A 322 -31.61 1.07 -16.69
CA CYS A 322 -30.83 -0.15 -16.81
C CYS A 322 -31.40 -1.30 -15.96
N LYS A 323 -31.69 -2.42 -16.63
CA LYS A 323 -32.18 -3.66 -16.01
C LYS A 323 -31.04 -4.54 -15.47
N VAL A 324 -29.84 -4.36 -16.02
CA VAL A 324 -28.68 -5.25 -15.87
C VAL A 324 -27.51 -4.56 -15.16
N LEU A 325 -26.52 -5.33 -14.71
CA LEU A 325 -25.35 -4.84 -13.98
C LEU A 325 -24.49 -3.90 -14.86
N PRO A 326 -24.49 -2.58 -14.64
CA PRO A 326 -24.04 -1.65 -15.67
C PRO A 326 -22.53 -1.41 -15.60
N MET A 327 -21.89 -1.38 -16.77
CA MET A 327 -20.48 -0.97 -16.91
C MET A 327 -20.35 0.55 -16.75
N GLY A 328 -20.14 0.97 -15.50
CA GLY A 328 -19.99 2.38 -15.09
C GLY A 328 -20.47 2.70 -13.68
N TRP A 329 -21.18 1.79 -13.01
CA TRP A 329 -21.51 1.90 -11.58
C TRP A 329 -20.37 1.38 -10.71
N ASN A 330 -20.04 2.12 -9.63
CA ASN A 330 -18.89 1.82 -8.76
C ASN A 330 -18.93 0.41 -8.15
N SER A 331 -20.12 -0.10 -7.81
CA SER A 331 -20.30 -1.43 -7.21
C SER A 331 -20.13 -2.58 -8.22
N SER A 332 -20.27 -2.34 -9.52
CA SER A 332 -20.37 -3.42 -10.53
C SER A 332 -19.17 -4.36 -10.54
N VAL A 333 -17.95 -3.85 -10.31
CA VAL A 333 -16.73 -4.66 -10.30
C VAL A 333 -16.70 -5.63 -9.11
N GLY A 334 -17.09 -5.16 -7.92
CA GLY A 334 -17.13 -5.98 -6.71
C GLY A 334 -18.23 -7.03 -6.72
N LEU A 335 -19.39 -6.67 -7.28
CA LEU A 335 -20.54 -7.55 -7.48
C LEU A 335 -20.27 -8.62 -8.55
N MET A 336 -19.73 -8.23 -9.70
CA MET A 336 -19.34 -9.16 -10.78
C MET A 336 -18.32 -10.19 -10.28
N GLN A 337 -17.28 -9.74 -9.56
CA GLN A 337 -16.28 -10.64 -8.96
C GLN A 337 -16.91 -11.61 -7.96
N MET A 338 -17.92 -11.18 -7.19
CA MET A 338 -18.61 -12.05 -6.23
C MET A 338 -19.47 -13.09 -6.94
N ALA A 339 -20.30 -12.65 -7.90
CA ALA A 339 -21.24 -13.50 -8.62
C ALA A 339 -20.54 -14.56 -9.47
N SER A 340 -19.53 -14.16 -10.25
CA SER A 340 -18.70 -15.06 -11.07
C SER A 340 -18.00 -16.13 -10.22
N ARG A 341 -17.50 -15.75 -9.03
CA ARG A 341 -16.95 -16.72 -8.05
C ARG A 341 -18.00 -17.64 -7.43
N GLN A 342 -19.23 -17.16 -7.18
CA GLN A 342 -20.29 -18.03 -6.63
C GLN A 342 -20.79 -19.03 -7.67
N LEU A 343 -20.92 -18.65 -8.95
CA LEU A 343 -21.25 -19.57 -10.05
C LEU A 343 -20.31 -20.78 -10.10
N VAL A 344 -18.99 -20.53 -10.06
CA VAL A 344 -17.98 -21.60 -10.03
C VAL A 344 -18.08 -22.42 -8.73
N LYS A 345 -18.21 -21.76 -7.56
CA LYS A 345 -18.25 -22.45 -6.26
C LYS A 345 -19.50 -23.30 -6.04
N ARG A 346 -20.65 -22.93 -6.60
CA ARG A 346 -21.88 -23.74 -6.61
C ARG A 346 -21.68 -25.09 -7.29
N CYS A 347 -20.71 -25.19 -8.21
CA CYS A 347 -20.35 -26.40 -8.93
C CYS A 347 -18.95 -26.92 -8.57
N GLN A 348 -18.31 -26.44 -7.49
CA GLN A 348 -17.01 -26.93 -7.05
C GLN A 348 -17.15 -28.34 -6.43
N THR A 349 -17.01 -29.37 -7.26
CA THR A 349 -16.79 -30.77 -6.85
C THR A 349 -15.31 -31.14 -6.75
N TRP A 350 -14.42 -30.23 -7.16
CA TRP A 350 -12.98 -30.47 -7.29
C TRP A 350 -12.16 -30.12 -6.03
N GLY A 351 -11.02 -30.80 -5.84
CA GLY A 351 -10.02 -30.51 -4.80
C GLY A 351 -9.10 -29.31 -5.09
N ALA A 352 -9.36 -28.53 -6.14
CA ALA A 352 -8.50 -27.45 -6.61
C ALA A 352 -8.59 -26.17 -5.75
N VAL A 353 -7.43 -25.51 -5.55
CA VAL A 353 -7.33 -24.34 -4.65
C VAL A 353 -7.63 -23.02 -5.36
N GLU A 354 -8.43 -22.16 -4.73
CA GLU A 354 -8.76 -20.81 -5.21
C GLU A 354 -7.60 -19.82 -4.96
N LEU A 355 -7.00 -19.28 -6.02
CA LEU A 355 -6.02 -18.18 -5.94
C LEU A 355 -6.70 -16.80 -5.92
N LYS A 356 -6.23 -15.92 -5.03
CA LYS A 356 -6.78 -14.57 -4.80
C LYS A 356 -5.84 -13.71 -3.95
N ARG A 357 -5.92 -12.39 -4.08
CA ARG A 357 -5.05 -11.39 -3.41
C ARG A 357 -4.89 -11.54 -1.88
N GLN A 358 -5.87 -12.11 -1.18
CA GLN A 358 -5.84 -12.28 0.28
C GLN A 358 -5.66 -13.74 0.75
N ALA A 359 -5.51 -14.69 -0.18
CA ALA A 359 -5.09 -16.05 0.17
C ALA A 359 -3.56 -16.11 0.26
N LEU A 360 -3.06 -17.00 1.12
CA LEU A 360 -1.71 -17.53 0.96
C LEU A 360 -1.69 -18.42 -0.29
N ALA A 361 -0.55 -18.49 -0.98
CA ALA A 361 -0.36 -19.54 -1.97
C ALA A 361 -0.45 -20.92 -1.28
N PRO A 362 -0.92 -21.98 -1.98
CA PRO A 362 -0.86 -23.33 -1.46
C PRO A 362 0.59 -23.68 -1.04
N PRO A 363 0.85 -24.40 0.07
CA PRO A 363 2.22 -24.75 0.47
C PRO A 363 3.00 -25.47 -0.65
N TRP A 364 2.31 -26.30 -1.43
CA TRP A 364 2.89 -26.98 -2.58
C TRP A 364 3.36 -26.07 -3.73
N PHE A 365 3.07 -24.77 -3.72
CA PHE A 365 3.71 -23.83 -4.65
C PHE A 365 5.22 -23.75 -4.38
N VAL A 366 5.66 -23.85 -3.12
CA VAL A 366 7.08 -23.76 -2.73
C VAL A 366 7.68 -25.10 -2.30
N ASP A 367 6.87 -26.06 -1.84
CA ASP A 367 7.36 -27.42 -1.55
C ASP A 367 7.69 -28.18 -2.84
N THR A 368 8.98 -28.50 -3.04
CA THR A 368 9.43 -29.43 -4.10
C THR A 368 9.33 -30.91 -3.69
N VAL A 369 8.69 -31.21 -2.56
CA VAL A 369 8.47 -32.60 -2.11
C VAL A 369 7.45 -33.26 -3.03
N ALA A 370 7.83 -34.37 -3.67
CA ALA A 370 6.97 -35.12 -4.57
C ALA A 370 5.69 -35.62 -3.88
N ARG A 371 4.58 -34.92 -4.13
CA ARG A 371 3.22 -35.33 -3.72
C ARG A 371 2.58 -36.11 -4.88
N ALA A 372 1.92 -37.23 -4.58
CA ALA A 372 1.27 -38.03 -5.62
C ALA A 372 -0.03 -37.37 -6.12
N GLY A 373 -0.15 -37.19 -7.44
CA GLY A 373 -1.34 -36.66 -8.11
C GLY A 373 -1.18 -35.23 -8.67
N PRO A 374 -2.04 -34.81 -9.61
CA PRO A 374 -1.96 -33.49 -10.24
C PRO A 374 -2.24 -32.37 -9.22
N ARG A 375 -1.42 -31.31 -9.23
CA ARG A 375 -1.57 -30.17 -8.32
C ARG A 375 -2.42 -29.09 -9.00
N LEU A 376 -3.66 -28.94 -8.53
CA LEU A 376 -4.70 -28.15 -9.20
C LEU A 376 -5.00 -26.82 -8.49
N PHE A 377 -5.11 -25.75 -9.28
CA PHE A 377 -5.51 -24.42 -8.82
C PHE A 377 -6.49 -23.76 -9.80
N TRP A 378 -7.23 -22.77 -9.33
CA TRP A 378 -8.11 -21.96 -10.17
C TRP A 378 -8.26 -20.54 -9.63
N GLN A 379 -8.69 -19.61 -10.50
CA GLN A 379 -9.06 -18.24 -10.15
C GLN A 379 -10.20 -17.75 -11.04
N VAL A 380 -10.83 -16.67 -10.61
CA VAL A 380 -11.78 -15.88 -11.41
C VAL A 380 -11.33 -14.42 -11.37
N TYR A 381 -11.25 -13.79 -12.54
CA TYR A 381 -11.06 -12.36 -12.71
C TYR A 381 -12.24 -11.81 -13.51
N LEU A 382 -13.25 -11.29 -12.81
CA LEU A 382 -14.49 -10.77 -13.39
C LEU A 382 -15.18 -11.80 -14.30
N ASP A 383 -15.12 -11.57 -15.60
CA ASP A 383 -15.71 -12.37 -16.68
C ASP A 383 -14.83 -13.54 -17.17
N ASN A 384 -13.60 -13.66 -16.66
CA ASN A 384 -12.67 -14.74 -17.02
C ASN A 384 -12.47 -15.75 -15.87
N PHE A 385 -12.57 -17.04 -16.19
CA PHE A 385 -12.18 -18.16 -15.34
C PHE A 385 -10.86 -18.76 -15.85
N MET A 386 -9.92 -18.99 -14.94
CA MET A 386 -8.63 -19.63 -15.26
C MET A 386 -8.38 -20.79 -14.30
N ALA A 387 -8.15 -21.97 -14.86
CA ALA A 387 -7.67 -23.17 -14.16
C ALA A 387 -6.21 -23.44 -14.52
N GLY A 388 -5.47 -24.04 -13.59
CA GLY A 388 -4.10 -24.48 -13.79
C GLY A 388 -3.82 -25.83 -13.13
N GLU A 389 -3.02 -26.64 -13.81
CA GLU A 389 -2.61 -27.98 -13.43
C GLU A 389 -1.10 -28.11 -13.53
N VAL A 390 -0.44 -28.55 -12.46
CA VAL A 390 0.96 -28.98 -12.53
C VAL A 390 1.00 -30.52 -12.59
N SER A 391 1.60 -31.02 -13.65
CA SER A 391 1.70 -32.43 -14.03
C SER A 391 3.15 -32.82 -14.39
N LEU A 392 3.45 -34.12 -14.40
CA LEU A 392 4.72 -34.62 -14.93
C LEU A 392 4.71 -34.56 -16.46
N LYS A 393 5.81 -34.12 -17.05
CA LYS A 393 6.00 -34.01 -18.50
C LYS A 393 5.75 -35.36 -19.19
N GLY A 394 4.85 -35.37 -20.17
CA GLY A 394 4.51 -36.56 -20.97
C GLY A 394 3.39 -37.44 -20.40
N LEU A 395 2.78 -37.08 -19.27
CA LEU A 395 1.47 -37.61 -18.91
C LEU A 395 0.37 -36.94 -19.77
N PRO A 396 -0.75 -37.63 -20.06
CA PRO A 396 -1.86 -37.03 -20.79
C PRO A 396 -2.68 -36.11 -19.87
N ASP A 397 -2.69 -34.82 -20.18
CA ASP A 397 -3.36 -33.80 -19.38
C ASP A 397 -4.88 -33.86 -19.52
N SER A 398 -5.58 -33.62 -18.40
CA SER A 398 -7.05 -33.71 -18.38
C SER A 398 -7.69 -32.80 -17.34
N ALA A 399 -7.15 -32.74 -16.12
CA ALA A 399 -7.87 -32.17 -14.99
C ALA A 399 -8.07 -30.64 -15.10
N SER A 400 -7.09 -29.88 -15.59
CA SER A 400 -7.23 -28.46 -15.94
C SER A 400 -8.33 -28.22 -16.98
N GLY A 401 -8.40 -29.08 -18.00
CA GLY A 401 -9.45 -29.06 -19.02
C GLY A 401 -10.82 -29.45 -18.47
N ASP A 402 -10.87 -30.38 -17.51
CA ASP A 402 -12.11 -30.73 -16.80
C ASP A 402 -12.57 -29.60 -15.86
N LEU A 403 -11.66 -28.87 -15.21
CA LEU A 403 -12.04 -27.69 -14.43
C LEU A 403 -12.70 -26.63 -15.33
N HIS A 404 -12.13 -26.38 -16.52
CA HIS A 404 -12.77 -25.54 -17.54
C HIS A 404 -14.14 -26.09 -17.97
N ARG A 405 -14.25 -27.40 -18.27
CA ARG A 405 -15.52 -28.02 -18.68
C ARG A 405 -16.59 -27.95 -17.59
N GLU A 406 -16.24 -28.08 -16.32
CA GLU A 406 -17.18 -27.93 -15.20
C GLU A 406 -17.56 -26.46 -14.96
N ALA A 407 -16.62 -25.50 -15.04
CA ALA A 407 -16.93 -24.07 -14.96
C ALA A 407 -17.88 -23.63 -16.08
N VAL A 408 -17.60 -24.00 -17.34
CA VAL A 408 -18.48 -23.72 -18.49
C VAL A 408 -19.84 -24.40 -18.33
N ARG A 409 -19.90 -25.66 -17.86
CA ARG A 409 -21.18 -26.33 -17.57
C ARG A 409 -21.98 -25.63 -16.45
N ALA A 410 -21.32 -25.06 -15.45
CA ALA A 410 -21.98 -24.25 -14.42
C ALA A 410 -22.58 -22.96 -15.02
N TRP A 411 -21.79 -22.27 -15.86
CA TRP A 411 -22.22 -21.08 -16.59
C TRP A 411 -23.42 -21.36 -17.51
N THR A 412 -23.36 -22.39 -18.36
CA THR A 412 -24.47 -22.75 -19.27
C THR A 412 -25.76 -23.09 -18.51
N ARG A 413 -25.69 -23.78 -17.35
CA ARG A 413 -26.87 -24.10 -16.52
C ARG A 413 -27.57 -22.84 -15.99
N GLU A 414 -26.79 -21.82 -15.63
CA GLU A 414 -27.28 -20.57 -15.04
C GLU A 414 -27.54 -19.50 -16.12
N GLY A 415 -27.54 -19.86 -17.41
CA GLY A 415 -27.86 -18.97 -18.53
C GLY A 415 -26.73 -18.03 -18.97
N VAL A 416 -25.50 -18.22 -18.48
CA VAL A 416 -24.33 -17.43 -18.86
C VAL A 416 -23.77 -17.89 -20.21
N LEU A 417 -23.58 -16.95 -21.13
CA LEU A 417 -22.94 -17.18 -22.42
C LEU A 417 -21.41 -17.19 -22.30
N CYS A 418 -20.75 -18.07 -23.06
CA CYS A 418 -19.30 -18.16 -23.15
C CYS A 418 -18.78 -17.47 -24.43
N ALA A 419 -17.49 -17.16 -24.48
CA ALA A 419 -16.78 -16.69 -25.67
C ALA A 419 -15.87 -17.81 -26.19
N GLU A 420 -16.46 -18.74 -26.94
CA GLU A 420 -15.77 -19.94 -27.46
C GLU A 420 -14.57 -19.58 -28.36
N ASP A 421 -14.58 -18.39 -29.00
CA ASP A 421 -13.45 -17.84 -29.78
C ASP A 421 -12.21 -17.48 -28.93
N LYS A 422 -12.31 -17.58 -27.60
CA LYS A 422 -11.23 -17.33 -26.64
C LYS A 422 -10.86 -18.52 -25.77
N HIS A 423 -11.57 -19.66 -25.85
CA HIS A 423 -11.32 -20.78 -24.94
C HIS A 423 -9.90 -21.33 -25.08
N VAL A 424 -9.19 -21.43 -23.97
CA VAL A 424 -7.86 -22.05 -23.86
C VAL A 424 -8.04 -23.35 -23.09
N LEU A 425 -7.52 -24.46 -23.62
CA LEU A 425 -7.69 -25.80 -23.05
C LEU A 425 -6.34 -26.48 -22.90
N SER A 426 -5.93 -26.71 -21.65
CA SER A 426 -4.69 -27.39 -21.25
C SER A 426 -3.46 -26.92 -22.05
N ALA A 427 -3.36 -25.61 -22.28
CA ALA A 427 -2.27 -25.01 -23.03
C ALA A 427 -1.03 -24.84 -22.14
N GLN A 428 0.14 -25.20 -22.68
CA GLN A 428 1.42 -24.86 -22.08
C GLN A 428 1.86 -23.42 -22.39
N ASP A 429 1.17 -22.69 -23.26
CA ASP A 429 1.44 -21.27 -23.52
C ASP A 429 0.14 -20.46 -23.39
N ALA A 430 0.11 -19.52 -22.46
CA ALA A 430 -1.10 -18.79 -22.07
C ALA A 430 -0.79 -17.35 -21.63
N THR A 431 -1.78 -16.46 -21.69
CA THR A 431 -1.67 -15.08 -21.17
C THR A 431 -2.84 -14.77 -20.25
N GLU A 432 -2.55 -14.41 -19.00
CA GLU A 432 -3.52 -14.18 -17.94
C GLU A 432 -3.13 -12.91 -17.16
N LEU A 433 -4.09 -12.02 -16.86
CA LEU A 433 -3.85 -10.70 -16.25
C LEU A 433 -2.77 -9.83 -16.94
N GLY A 434 -2.50 -10.06 -18.24
CA GLY A 434 -1.44 -9.36 -19.00
C GLY A 434 -0.01 -9.85 -18.73
N VAL A 435 0.13 -11.02 -18.08
CA VAL A 435 1.36 -11.77 -17.84
C VAL A 435 1.31 -13.06 -18.67
N HIS A 436 2.44 -13.42 -19.26
CA HIS A 436 2.63 -14.62 -20.07
C HIS A 436 3.13 -15.77 -19.18
N LEU A 437 2.56 -16.95 -19.42
CA LEU A 437 2.86 -18.22 -18.74
C LEU A 437 3.26 -19.23 -19.82
N ASN A 438 4.47 -19.78 -19.72
CA ASN A 438 4.94 -20.86 -20.58
C ASN A 438 5.37 -22.05 -19.72
N GLY A 439 4.59 -23.12 -19.74
CA GLY A 439 4.78 -24.33 -18.93
C GLY A 439 5.86 -25.27 -19.44
N GLU A 440 6.01 -25.40 -20.77
CA GLU A 440 7.06 -26.22 -21.40
C GLU A 440 8.45 -25.83 -20.88
N HIS A 441 8.72 -24.52 -20.87
CA HIS A 441 9.95 -23.94 -20.37
C HIS A 441 9.86 -23.47 -18.91
N GLY A 442 8.72 -23.62 -18.21
CA GLY A 442 8.51 -23.14 -16.85
C GLY A 442 8.91 -21.67 -16.65
N LEU A 443 8.24 -20.74 -17.33
CA LEU A 443 8.49 -19.30 -17.32
C LEU A 443 7.21 -18.50 -17.02
N VAL A 444 7.37 -17.40 -16.30
CA VAL A 444 6.32 -16.41 -16.02
C VAL A 444 6.89 -14.99 -16.19
N GLY A 445 6.23 -14.12 -16.94
CA GLY A 445 6.80 -12.81 -17.27
C GLY A 445 5.89 -11.86 -18.07
N ALA A 446 6.44 -10.74 -18.53
CA ALA A 446 5.71 -9.86 -19.45
C ALA A 446 5.75 -10.44 -20.88
N GLY A 447 4.62 -10.40 -21.59
CA GLY A 447 4.50 -11.00 -22.92
C GLY A 447 5.53 -10.49 -23.94
N PRO A 448 6.11 -11.36 -24.80
CA PRO A 448 7.22 -11.01 -25.68
C PRO A 448 6.94 -9.82 -26.60
N GLN A 449 5.71 -9.73 -27.15
CA GLN A 449 5.25 -8.62 -27.98
C GLN A 449 5.31 -7.28 -27.21
N ARG A 450 4.98 -7.29 -25.92
CA ARG A 450 4.97 -6.09 -25.07
C ARG A 450 6.39 -5.62 -24.76
N ILE A 451 7.31 -6.55 -24.50
CA ILE A 451 8.73 -6.24 -24.33
C ILE A 451 9.31 -5.71 -25.65
N HIS A 452 9.03 -6.37 -26.78
CA HIS A 452 9.57 -5.97 -28.08
C HIS A 452 9.04 -4.59 -28.53
N LYS A 453 7.72 -4.34 -28.42
CA LYS A 453 7.14 -3.00 -28.65
C LYS A 453 7.79 -1.92 -27.77
N LEU A 454 8.02 -2.20 -26.49
CA LEU A 454 8.67 -1.26 -25.57
C LEU A 454 10.11 -0.95 -25.98
N LEU A 455 10.89 -1.98 -26.35
CA LEU A 455 12.26 -1.82 -26.83
C LEU A 455 12.32 -0.99 -28.13
N VAL A 456 11.47 -1.32 -29.11
CA VAL A 456 11.37 -0.59 -30.39
C VAL A 456 10.98 0.88 -30.15
N ALA A 457 9.92 1.15 -29.39
CA ALA A 457 9.50 2.52 -29.07
C ALA A 457 10.61 3.31 -28.33
N THR A 458 11.32 2.67 -27.39
CA THR A 458 12.44 3.28 -26.67
C THR A 458 13.59 3.64 -27.62
N LEU A 459 13.96 2.72 -28.53
CA LEU A 459 15.02 2.95 -29.51
C LEU A 459 14.65 4.06 -30.51
N MET A 460 13.39 4.12 -30.96
CA MET A 460 12.89 5.16 -31.87
C MET A 460 12.80 6.54 -31.21
N SER A 461 12.60 6.62 -29.89
CA SER A 461 12.50 7.88 -29.14
C SER A 461 13.82 8.67 -29.01
N ARG A 462 14.95 8.12 -29.49
CA ARG A 462 16.29 8.73 -29.38
C ARG A 462 16.49 9.91 -30.35
N PRO A 463 16.95 11.09 -29.88
CA PRO A 463 17.53 12.11 -30.75
C PRO A 463 18.81 11.60 -31.43
N GLN A 464 18.97 11.84 -32.73
CA GLN A 464 20.14 11.39 -33.52
C GLN A 464 21.38 12.32 -33.38
N ALA A 465 21.72 12.74 -32.16
CA ALA A 465 22.83 13.65 -31.89
C ALA A 465 23.73 13.14 -30.75
N LEU A 466 25.01 13.50 -30.83
CA LEU A 466 26.10 13.16 -29.91
C LEU A 466 26.57 11.70 -29.93
N VAL A 467 27.61 11.47 -30.75
CA VAL A 467 28.60 10.41 -30.54
C VAL A 467 29.97 11.09 -30.61
N ALA A 468 30.51 11.53 -29.45
CA ALA A 468 31.93 11.87 -29.22
C ALA A 468 32.12 12.61 -27.87
N SER A 469 32.68 11.94 -26.86
CA SER A 469 34.14 11.73 -26.79
C SER A 469 34.59 10.97 -25.53
N GLY A 470 35.21 9.80 -25.72
CA GLY A 470 35.64 8.97 -24.59
C GLY A 470 36.88 9.49 -23.85
N GLN A 471 36.71 10.00 -22.61
CA GLN A 471 37.81 10.18 -21.64
C GLN A 471 37.36 10.26 -20.16
N ALA A 472 36.80 9.18 -19.61
CA ALA A 472 36.30 9.14 -18.21
C ALA A 472 36.65 7.85 -17.42
N ARG A 473 37.88 7.31 -17.55
CA ARG A 473 38.23 5.95 -17.06
C ARG A 473 39.21 5.88 -15.87
N ALA A 474 38.92 6.58 -14.75
CA ALA A 474 39.57 6.31 -13.45
C ALA A 474 38.78 6.91 -12.26
N ARG A 475 39.01 6.37 -11.04
CA ARG A 475 38.46 6.78 -9.72
C ARG A 475 36.99 6.43 -9.44
N ALA A 476 36.78 5.18 -9.01
CA ALA A 476 35.56 4.72 -8.33
C ALA A 476 35.82 3.43 -7.49
N THR A 477 36.74 3.48 -6.51
CA THR A 477 36.93 2.35 -5.56
C THR A 477 37.45 2.78 -4.18
N SER A 478 36.57 2.69 -3.19
CA SER A 478 36.81 2.39 -1.76
C SER A 478 35.43 2.27 -1.07
N LEU A 479 35.38 1.94 0.23
CA LEU A 479 34.17 1.91 1.09
C LEU A 479 33.16 0.77 0.85
N PHE A 480 33.59 -0.50 0.91
CA PHE A 480 32.69 -1.65 1.14
C PHE A 480 33.26 -2.63 2.18
N GLY A 481 32.50 -2.87 3.26
CA GLY A 481 32.80 -3.86 4.31
C GLY A 481 31.78 -3.82 5.45
N ALA A 482 31.45 -5.00 6.02
CA ALA A 482 30.51 -5.25 7.13
C ALA A 482 29.01 -4.94 6.81
N ILE A 483 27.97 -5.66 7.28
CA ILE A 483 27.80 -6.76 8.28
C ILE A 483 26.83 -7.84 7.71
N THR A 484 26.81 -9.06 8.26
CA THR A 484 25.95 -10.21 7.88
C THR A 484 24.60 -10.32 8.63
N PRO A 485 23.61 -11.07 8.11
CA PRO A 485 22.35 -11.42 8.80
C PRO A 485 22.36 -12.83 9.43
N ASN A 486 21.52 -13.09 10.44
CA ASN A 486 21.06 -14.45 10.84
C ASN A 486 19.91 -14.41 11.88
N GLY A 487 19.07 -15.46 11.89
CA GLY A 487 18.01 -15.72 12.88
C GLY A 487 16.65 -15.04 12.58
N LEU A 488 15.48 -15.65 12.84
CA LEU A 488 15.14 -16.98 13.39
C LEU A 488 13.78 -17.47 12.80
N GLU A 489 13.50 -18.77 12.89
CA GLU A 489 12.25 -19.43 12.48
C GLU A 489 11.23 -19.57 13.64
N GLY A 490 10.02 -20.08 13.36
CA GLY A 490 9.05 -20.46 14.41
C GLY A 490 7.62 -20.70 13.91
N ASP A 491 7.32 -21.93 13.45
CA ASP A 491 5.95 -22.40 13.17
C ASP A 491 5.18 -22.79 14.43
N PHE A 492 3.84 -22.70 14.39
CA PHE A 492 2.94 -23.45 15.28
C PHE A 492 1.60 -23.79 14.60
N LEU A 493 0.95 -24.85 15.10
CA LEU A 493 -0.08 -25.64 14.42
C LEU A 493 -1.53 -25.11 14.56
N ALA A 494 -2.46 -25.74 13.84
CA ALA A 494 -3.86 -25.33 13.68
C ALA A 494 -4.85 -26.08 14.60
N GLY A 495 -6.05 -25.50 14.78
CA GLY A 495 -7.21 -26.17 15.38
C GLY A 495 -8.50 -25.33 15.30
N GLY A 496 -9.67 -25.98 15.34
CA GLY A 496 -11.00 -25.38 15.58
C GLY A 496 -11.71 -24.76 14.37
N ASP A 497 -12.89 -25.29 14.00
CA ASP A 497 -13.65 -24.95 12.77
C ASP A 497 -14.41 -23.60 12.81
N LEU A 498 -13.89 -22.62 13.55
CA LEU A 498 -14.41 -21.23 13.62
C LEU A 498 -13.71 -20.27 12.63
N PHE A 499 -12.89 -20.82 11.72
CA PHE A 499 -12.01 -20.04 10.85
C PHE A 499 -12.78 -19.08 9.91
N GLY A 500 -12.58 -17.78 10.13
CA GLY A 500 -12.87 -16.76 9.12
C GLY A 500 -14.28 -16.15 9.11
N ARG A 501 -15.14 -16.42 10.11
CA ARG A 501 -16.46 -15.77 10.26
C ARG A 501 -16.65 -14.93 11.54
N LEU A 502 -15.67 -14.91 12.43
CA LEU A 502 -15.68 -14.13 13.68
C LEU A 502 -15.03 -12.74 13.52
N LEU A 503 -15.66 -11.70 14.05
CA LEU A 503 -15.09 -10.37 14.32
C LEU A 503 -14.92 -10.17 15.83
N VAL A 504 -13.74 -9.74 16.28
CA VAL A 504 -13.51 -9.38 17.69
C VAL A 504 -13.33 -7.88 17.82
N VAL A 505 -14.17 -7.24 18.62
CA VAL A 505 -14.09 -5.82 18.98
C VAL A 505 -13.60 -5.72 20.43
N SER A 506 -12.41 -5.16 20.62
CA SER A 506 -11.74 -5.05 21.92
C SER A 506 -11.76 -3.60 22.40
N ALA A 507 -12.67 -3.29 23.32
CA ALA A 507 -12.83 -1.98 23.94
C ALA A 507 -11.92 -1.83 25.17
N PHE A 508 -11.21 -0.71 25.26
CA PHE A 508 -10.14 -0.49 26.26
C PHE A 508 -9.05 -1.56 26.17
N ASN A 509 -8.66 -1.91 24.93
CA ASN A 509 -7.85 -3.09 24.58
C ASN A 509 -6.53 -3.24 25.35
N GLY A 510 -5.94 -2.13 25.83
CA GLY A 510 -4.62 -2.14 26.45
C GLY A 510 -3.58 -2.77 25.53
N ILE A 511 -2.77 -3.68 26.08
CA ILE A 511 -1.74 -4.44 25.36
C ILE A 511 -2.28 -5.67 24.60
N GLY A 512 -3.59 -5.73 24.31
CA GLY A 512 -4.20 -6.78 23.49
C GLY A 512 -4.60 -8.06 24.23
N GLY A 513 -4.99 -7.96 25.50
CA GLY A 513 -5.38 -9.11 26.32
C GLY A 513 -6.52 -9.94 25.73
N ALA A 514 -7.51 -9.29 25.11
CA ALA A 514 -8.61 -9.97 24.42
C ALA A 514 -8.10 -10.85 23.27
N PHE A 515 -7.29 -10.29 22.37
CA PHE A 515 -6.74 -11.01 21.22
C PHE A 515 -5.81 -12.16 21.64
N ARG A 516 -4.99 -11.93 22.68
CA ARG A 516 -4.15 -12.99 23.26
C ARG A 516 -4.98 -14.16 23.80
N GLY A 517 -6.19 -13.90 24.32
CA GLY A 517 -7.14 -14.95 24.69
C GLY A 517 -7.57 -15.81 23.49
N TYR A 518 -7.87 -15.20 22.33
CA TYR A 518 -8.18 -15.95 21.10
C TYR A 518 -6.98 -16.71 20.56
N ASP A 519 -5.77 -16.12 20.58
CA ASP A 519 -4.54 -16.82 20.18
C ASP A 519 -4.30 -18.07 21.05
N LEU A 520 -4.49 -17.96 22.37
CA LEU A 520 -4.33 -19.07 23.32
C LEU A 520 -5.42 -20.14 23.17
N ALA A 521 -6.61 -19.76 22.72
CA ALA A 521 -7.68 -20.68 22.34
C ALA A 521 -7.52 -21.28 20.93
N GLY A 522 -6.46 -20.93 20.19
CA GLY A 522 -6.24 -21.35 18.79
C GLY A 522 -7.17 -20.70 17.76
N VAL A 523 -8.05 -19.80 18.17
CA VAL A 523 -9.08 -19.19 17.33
C VAL A 523 -8.49 -18.02 16.52
N LYS A 524 -8.77 -17.99 15.21
CA LYS A 524 -8.26 -16.96 14.28
C LYS A 524 -9.38 -16.12 13.67
N PRO A 525 -9.77 -14.98 14.29
CA PRO A 525 -10.78 -14.07 13.76
C PRO A 525 -10.48 -13.56 12.34
N ARG A 526 -11.56 -13.25 11.59
CA ARG A 526 -11.51 -12.61 10.26
C ARG A 526 -11.12 -11.13 10.38
N GLY A 527 -11.59 -10.47 11.44
CA GLY A 527 -11.27 -9.10 11.79
C GLY A 527 -10.97 -8.93 13.28
N LEU A 528 -10.10 -7.99 13.60
CA LEU A 528 -9.78 -7.54 14.95
C LEU A 528 -9.91 -6.01 14.98
N VAL A 529 -10.67 -5.47 15.93
CA VAL A 529 -10.80 -4.02 16.18
C VAL A 529 -10.31 -3.75 17.60
N ALA A 530 -9.40 -2.79 17.78
CA ALA A 530 -8.86 -2.40 19.09
C ALA A 530 -9.12 -0.92 19.34
N ILE A 531 -9.92 -0.63 20.38
CA ILE A 531 -10.23 0.72 20.84
C ILE A 531 -9.37 0.99 22.08
N GLU A 532 -8.30 1.78 21.93
CA GLU A 532 -7.33 2.05 23.00
C GLU A 532 -6.50 3.31 22.66
N TRP A 533 -6.60 4.35 23.50
CA TRP A 533 -6.00 5.65 23.22
C TRP A 533 -4.48 5.75 23.48
N SER A 534 -3.91 4.82 24.26
CA SER A 534 -2.48 4.82 24.57
C SER A 534 -1.66 4.45 23.35
N LYS A 535 -0.94 5.44 22.80
CA LYS A 535 0.03 5.26 21.71
C LYS A 535 1.12 4.22 22.00
N ALA A 536 1.41 3.94 23.27
CA ALA A 536 2.35 2.87 23.66
C ALA A 536 1.68 1.48 23.57
N ALA A 537 0.44 1.35 24.06
CA ALA A 537 -0.32 0.11 24.00
C ALA A 537 -0.77 -0.22 22.55
N GLN A 538 -1.09 0.80 21.75
CA GLN A 538 -1.24 0.71 20.29
C GLN A 538 0.03 0.18 19.62
N ARG A 539 1.22 0.72 19.96
CA ARG A 539 2.51 0.23 19.39
C ARG A 539 2.73 -1.26 19.67
N VAL A 540 2.46 -1.71 20.89
CA VAL A 540 2.49 -3.15 21.26
C VAL A 540 1.46 -3.95 20.46
N THR A 541 0.19 -3.54 20.48
CA THR A 541 -0.91 -4.25 19.80
C THR A 541 -0.68 -4.37 18.29
N ARG A 542 -0.22 -3.30 17.63
CA ARG A 542 0.11 -3.31 16.19
C ARG A 542 1.25 -4.27 15.83
N LYS A 543 2.20 -4.44 16.75
CA LYS A 543 3.39 -5.27 16.54
C LYS A 543 3.10 -6.77 16.75
N ALA A 544 2.20 -7.09 17.69
CA ALA A 544 1.72 -8.45 17.92
C ALA A 544 0.65 -8.89 16.91
N TRP A 545 -0.31 -8.02 16.56
CA TRP A 545 -1.40 -8.32 15.62
C TRP A 545 -1.46 -7.31 14.45
N PRO A 546 -0.58 -7.39 13.43
CA PRO A 546 -0.48 -6.38 12.36
C PRO A 546 -1.70 -6.18 11.45
N ARG A 547 -2.78 -6.95 11.65
CA ARG A 547 -4.05 -6.88 10.90
C ARG A 547 -5.17 -6.17 11.68
N VAL A 548 -4.87 -5.65 12.88
CA VAL A 548 -5.84 -4.96 13.74
C VAL A 548 -6.27 -3.60 13.16
N ILE A 549 -7.55 -3.29 13.28
CA ILE A 549 -8.09 -1.94 13.10
C ILE A 549 -7.92 -1.20 14.42
N GLU A 550 -6.95 -0.29 14.50
CA GLU A 550 -6.76 0.59 15.65
C GLU A 550 -7.73 1.77 15.59
N VAL A 551 -8.58 1.84 16.60
CA VAL A 551 -9.51 2.94 16.90
C VAL A 551 -8.92 3.72 18.08
N GLY A 552 -9.09 5.04 18.06
CA GLY A 552 -8.46 5.98 19.00
C GLY A 552 -9.03 5.90 20.41
N ASP A 553 -9.95 6.83 20.70
CA ASP A 553 -10.77 6.73 21.90
C ASP A 553 -12.05 5.94 21.61
N ILE A 554 -12.78 5.52 22.65
CA ILE A 554 -14.13 4.97 22.48
C ILE A 554 -15.16 6.07 22.19
N GLU A 555 -14.82 7.32 22.54
CA GLU A 555 -15.71 8.48 22.36
C GLU A 555 -15.87 8.92 20.89
N THR A 556 -14.94 8.55 19.99
CA THR A 556 -15.03 8.87 18.55
C THR A 556 -15.62 7.73 17.72
N VAL A 557 -16.14 6.67 18.36
CA VAL A 557 -16.86 5.60 17.66
C VAL A 557 -18.31 6.00 17.47
N THR A 558 -18.81 5.84 16.25
CA THR A 558 -20.19 6.17 15.87
C THR A 558 -20.89 4.99 15.20
N GLU A 559 -22.20 5.12 14.98
CA GLU A 559 -22.95 4.16 14.17
C GLU A 559 -22.36 3.99 12.75
N SER A 560 -21.90 5.07 12.11
CA SER A 560 -21.27 5.00 10.78
C SER A 560 -19.92 4.29 10.81
N THR A 561 -19.13 4.42 11.90
CA THR A 561 -17.91 3.62 12.11
C THR A 561 -18.22 2.11 12.13
N VAL A 562 -19.32 1.73 12.81
CA VAL A 562 -19.75 0.33 12.87
C VAL A 562 -20.33 -0.17 11.53
N LYS A 563 -20.98 0.72 10.74
CA LYS A 563 -21.38 0.44 9.35
C LYS A 563 -20.16 0.19 8.45
N GLU A 564 -19.06 0.96 8.59
CA GLU A 564 -17.79 0.70 7.87
C GLU A 564 -17.27 -0.71 8.17
N TRP A 565 -17.23 -1.11 9.45
CA TRP A 565 -16.78 -2.46 9.83
C TRP A 565 -17.66 -3.55 9.23
N SER A 566 -18.98 -3.34 9.16
CA SER A 566 -19.92 -4.29 8.55
C SER A 566 -19.72 -4.38 7.02
N ASN A 567 -19.58 -3.24 6.34
CA ASN A 567 -19.23 -3.16 4.91
C ASN A 567 -17.86 -3.80 4.59
N ARG A 568 -16.92 -3.74 5.53
CA ARG A 568 -15.55 -4.26 5.42
C ARG A 568 -15.45 -5.76 5.70
N PHE A 569 -16.35 -6.31 6.52
CA PHE A 569 -16.40 -7.73 6.88
C PHE A 569 -17.75 -8.38 6.49
N PRO A 570 -18.20 -8.32 5.22
CA PRO A 570 -19.56 -8.67 4.79
C PRO A 570 -19.91 -10.17 4.88
N ARG A 571 -18.97 -11.01 5.33
CA ARG A 571 -19.08 -12.48 5.50
C ARG A 571 -18.93 -12.92 6.97
N VAL A 572 -18.90 -11.97 7.92
CA VAL A 572 -18.90 -12.26 9.36
C VAL A 572 -20.29 -12.69 9.81
N THR A 573 -20.36 -13.70 10.69
CA THR A 573 -21.60 -14.23 11.27
C THR A 573 -21.61 -14.23 12.80
N HIS A 574 -20.50 -13.89 13.45
CA HIS A 574 -20.40 -13.71 14.90
C HIS A 574 -19.52 -12.49 15.22
N VAL A 575 -19.93 -11.68 16.20
CA VAL A 575 -19.22 -10.49 16.65
C VAL A 575 -19.10 -10.53 18.17
N HIS A 576 -17.87 -10.58 18.70
CA HIS A 576 -17.63 -10.58 20.14
C HIS A 576 -17.07 -9.22 20.60
N LEU A 577 -17.78 -8.53 21.50
CA LEU A 577 -17.33 -7.31 22.16
C LEU A 577 -16.66 -7.62 23.51
N VAL A 578 -15.35 -7.40 23.64
CA VAL A 578 -14.60 -7.58 24.89
C VAL A 578 -14.23 -6.20 25.44
N GLY A 579 -14.60 -5.85 26.68
CA GLY A 579 -14.45 -4.48 27.22
C GLY A 579 -13.94 -4.38 28.66
N GLY A 580 -12.86 -3.63 28.90
CA GLY A 580 -12.28 -3.42 30.25
C GLY A 580 -12.25 -1.97 30.73
N PHE A 581 -13.41 -1.42 31.15
CA PHE A 581 -13.55 0.04 31.36
C PHE A 581 -12.89 0.56 32.67
N PRO A 582 -12.44 1.84 32.74
CA PRO A 582 -11.56 2.30 33.82
C PRO A 582 -12.17 2.32 35.23
N CYS A 583 -11.58 1.57 36.16
CA CYS A 583 -12.05 1.45 37.55
C CYS A 583 -11.62 2.59 38.51
N VAL A 584 -11.19 3.76 38.02
CA VAL A 584 -10.46 4.77 38.84
C VAL A 584 -11.35 5.44 39.91
N HIS A 585 -12.67 5.47 39.72
CA HIS A 585 -13.64 5.88 40.75
C HIS A 585 -14.42 4.71 41.38
N LEU A 586 -14.13 3.46 40.99
CA LEU A 586 -14.80 2.25 41.51
C LEU A 586 -13.95 1.51 42.56
N SER A 587 -12.62 1.48 42.37
CA SER A 587 -11.71 0.74 43.26
C SER A 587 -11.61 1.34 44.67
N ALA A 588 -11.83 0.50 45.68
CA ALA A 588 -11.64 0.84 47.10
C ALA A 588 -10.21 1.30 47.50
N VAL A 589 -9.22 1.22 46.61
CA VAL A 589 -7.85 1.69 46.87
C VAL A 589 -7.73 3.23 46.76
N ARG A 590 -8.71 3.92 46.16
CA ARG A 590 -8.73 5.39 46.05
C ARG A 590 -9.55 6.04 47.18
N ALA A 591 -8.92 6.94 47.94
CA ALA A 591 -9.64 7.84 48.83
C ALA A 591 -10.46 8.88 48.03
N GLY A 592 -11.70 9.15 48.45
CA GLY A 592 -12.58 10.11 47.75
C GLY A 592 -13.13 9.60 46.41
N ARG A 593 -13.42 8.30 46.30
CA ARG A 593 -14.05 7.70 45.12
C ARG A 593 -15.51 8.18 44.92
N LEU A 594 -15.99 8.17 43.68
CA LEU A 594 -17.31 8.71 43.28
C LEU A 594 -18.16 7.71 42.46
N ASN A 595 -17.73 6.44 42.35
CA ASN A 595 -18.39 5.39 41.57
C ASN A 595 -18.74 5.85 40.13
N LEU A 596 -19.95 5.55 39.64
CA LEU A 596 -20.41 5.93 38.29
C LEU A 596 -20.80 7.43 38.16
N SER A 597 -20.58 8.23 39.21
CA SER A 597 -20.66 9.70 39.17
C SER A 597 -19.29 10.39 39.09
N GLY A 598 -18.20 9.62 38.94
CA GLY A 598 -16.84 10.14 38.81
C GLY A 598 -16.32 10.25 37.37
N GLU A 599 -15.17 10.90 37.19
CA GLU A 599 -14.49 10.99 35.90
C GLU A 599 -14.21 9.60 35.31
N GLY A 600 -14.57 9.40 34.05
CA GLY A 600 -14.46 8.12 33.35
C GLY A 600 -15.70 7.22 33.40
N SER A 601 -16.76 7.59 34.13
CA SER A 601 -18.06 6.89 34.07
C SER A 601 -18.71 6.95 32.68
N LYS A 602 -18.58 8.07 31.96
CA LYS A 602 -18.97 8.24 30.55
C LYS A 602 -18.48 7.08 29.66
N LEU A 603 -17.30 6.56 29.92
CA LEU A 603 -16.69 5.47 29.14
C LEU A 603 -17.45 4.14 29.25
N PHE A 604 -18.19 3.90 30.35
CA PHE A 604 -19.10 2.76 30.45
C PHE A 604 -20.31 2.93 29.53
N TRP A 605 -20.90 4.13 29.49
CA TRP A 605 -22.04 4.42 28.63
C TRP A 605 -21.68 4.37 27.14
N ASN A 606 -20.48 4.83 26.76
CA ASN A 606 -19.96 4.67 25.40
C ASN A 606 -19.80 3.19 25.00
N LEU A 607 -19.39 2.31 25.93
CA LEU A 607 -19.31 0.86 25.71
C LEU A 607 -20.71 0.24 25.49
N VAL A 608 -21.73 0.74 26.19
CA VAL A 608 -23.12 0.32 26.01
C VAL A 608 -23.69 0.80 24.67
N ALA A 609 -23.42 2.05 24.26
CA ALA A 609 -23.80 2.57 22.94
C ALA A 609 -23.15 1.76 21.81
N LEU A 610 -21.86 1.42 21.94
CA LEU A 610 -21.16 0.54 21.01
C LEU A 610 -21.83 -0.85 20.89
N LEU A 611 -22.21 -1.46 22.01
CA LEU A 611 -22.95 -2.74 21.99
C LEU A 611 -24.31 -2.62 21.29
N GLN A 612 -25.01 -1.48 21.44
CA GLN A 612 -26.27 -1.22 20.75
C GLN A 612 -26.06 -1.08 19.24
N TRP A 613 -25.12 -0.25 18.77
CA TRP A 613 -24.85 -0.11 17.33
C TRP A 613 -24.39 -1.43 16.69
N LEU A 614 -23.54 -2.21 17.37
CA LEU A 614 -23.14 -3.54 16.89
C LEU A 614 -24.37 -4.43 16.71
N ARG A 615 -25.30 -4.46 17.68
CA ARG A 615 -26.56 -5.22 17.57
C ARG A 615 -27.46 -4.72 16.44
N THR A 616 -27.62 -3.41 16.24
CA THR A 616 -28.44 -2.85 15.15
C THR A 616 -27.87 -3.17 13.77
N ILE A 617 -26.56 -3.03 13.57
CA ILE A 617 -25.92 -3.11 12.25
C ILE A 617 -25.53 -4.53 11.84
N PHE A 618 -25.06 -5.34 12.80
CA PHE A 618 -24.65 -6.72 12.54
C PHE A 618 -25.76 -7.72 12.83
N GLY A 619 -26.71 -7.45 13.73
CA GLY A 619 -27.81 -8.35 14.09
C GLY A 619 -28.59 -8.95 12.92
N PRO A 620 -28.86 -8.23 11.80
CA PRO A 620 -29.49 -8.80 10.61
C PRO A 620 -28.67 -9.87 9.87
N THR A 621 -27.37 -10.00 10.15
CA THR A 621 -26.45 -10.93 9.44
C THR A 621 -25.50 -11.74 10.35
N ALA A 622 -25.43 -11.44 11.65
CA ALA A 622 -24.48 -12.01 12.60
C ALA A 622 -24.96 -11.92 14.07
N GLN A 623 -24.60 -12.90 14.89
CA GLN A 623 -24.78 -12.85 16.35
C GLN A 623 -23.82 -11.83 16.99
N VAL A 624 -24.23 -11.19 18.09
CA VAL A 624 -23.47 -10.13 18.78
C VAL A 624 -23.42 -10.36 20.30
N ASP A 625 -22.28 -10.85 20.76
CA ASP A 625 -22.00 -11.32 22.12
C ASP A 625 -21.01 -10.41 22.85
N PHE A 626 -20.93 -10.48 24.18
CA PHE A 626 -20.01 -9.63 24.95
C PHE A 626 -19.38 -10.28 26.20
N ILE A 627 -18.20 -9.75 26.57
CA ILE A 627 -17.46 -10.01 27.81
C ILE A 627 -16.96 -8.66 28.35
N ILE A 628 -17.40 -8.23 29.53
CA ILE A 628 -17.03 -6.93 30.13
C ILE A 628 -16.35 -7.16 31.50
N GLU A 629 -15.09 -6.71 31.68
CA GLU A 629 -14.26 -6.88 32.90
C GLU A 629 -14.26 -5.63 33.78
N ASN A 630 -14.31 -5.82 35.10
CA ASN A 630 -13.92 -4.79 36.07
C ASN A 630 -13.46 -5.38 37.42
N VAL A 631 -13.01 -4.54 38.36
CA VAL A 631 -12.46 -4.97 39.66
C VAL A 631 -13.52 -5.54 40.61
N LEU A 632 -13.17 -6.61 41.35
CA LEU A 632 -14.04 -7.19 42.38
C LEU A 632 -14.26 -6.24 43.57
N SER A 633 -13.32 -5.34 43.84
CA SER A 633 -13.34 -4.38 44.96
C SER A 633 -14.16 -3.10 44.70
N MET A 634 -15.18 -3.18 43.84
CA MET A 634 -16.15 -2.11 43.60
C MET A 634 -17.32 -2.15 44.57
N ASP A 635 -18.09 -1.06 44.65
CA ASP A 635 -19.28 -1.02 45.51
C ASP A 635 -20.45 -1.83 44.96
N THR A 636 -21.19 -2.47 45.87
CA THR A 636 -22.37 -3.30 45.56
C THR A 636 -23.45 -2.54 44.78
N SER A 637 -23.62 -1.23 45.03
CA SER A 637 -24.53 -0.37 44.27
C SER A 637 -24.10 -0.23 42.80
N ALA A 638 -22.87 0.18 42.55
CA ALA A 638 -22.32 0.29 41.19
C ALA A 638 -22.33 -1.06 40.46
N ARG A 639 -22.04 -2.17 41.16
CA ARG A 639 -22.11 -3.53 40.59
C ARG A 639 -23.53 -3.88 40.14
N ARG A 640 -24.56 -3.56 40.95
CA ARG A 640 -25.98 -3.79 40.62
C ARG A 640 -26.43 -2.91 39.45
N GLU A 641 -25.99 -1.65 39.40
CA GLU A 641 -26.25 -0.72 38.29
C GLU A 641 -25.69 -1.24 36.96
N ILE A 642 -24.42 -1.66 36.93
CA ILE A 642 -23.79 -2.27 35.74
C ILE A 642 -24.56 -3.54 35.30
N SER A 643 -24.94 -4.41 36.24
CA SER A 643 -25.74 -5.60 35.94
C SER A 643 -27.12 -5.28 35.37
N GLN A 644 -27.79 -4.26 35.87
CA GLN A 644 -29.10 -3.83 35.37
C GLN A 644 -29.00 -3.30 33.93
N VAL A 645 -27.94 -2.55 33.60
CA VAL A 645 -27.70 -2.01 32.26
C VAL A 645 -27.28 -3.08 31.25
N LEU A 646 -26.49 -4.07 31.67
CA LEU A 646 -26.03 -5.17 30.81
C LEU A 646 -27.00 -6.37 30.75
N GLY A 647 -28.00 -6.43 31.66
CA GLY A 647 -28.99 -7.50 31.73
C GLY A 647 -28.49 -8.83 32.32
N VAL A 648 -27.28 -8.88 32.89
CA VAL A 648 -26.63 -10.12 33.37
C VAL A 648 -25.92 -9.92 34.72
N GLU A 649 -25.79 -10.98 35.52
CA GLU A 649 -24.93 -11.00 36.72
C GLU A 649 -23.49 -11.35 36.36
N PRO A 650 -22.48 -10.81 37.07
CA PRO A 650 -21.08 -11.09 36.76
C PRO A 650 -20.56 -12.38 37.39
N TYR A 651 -19.56 -12.96 36.73
CA TYR A 651 -18.71 -14.02 37.24
C TYR A 651 -17.48 -13.42 37.95
N ALA A 652 -17.17 -13.84 39.18
CA ALA A 652 -15.96 -13.44 39.89
C ALA A 652 -14.85 -14.48 39.71
N LEU A 653 -13.68 -14.06 39.24
CA LEU A 653 -12.51 -14.91 39.02
C LEU A 653 -11.26 -14.30 39.67
N CYS A 654 -10.30 -15.13 40.07
CA CYS A 654 -8.99 -14.67 40.53
C CYS A 654 -7.88 -15.61 40.02
N PRO A 655 -6.87 -15.10 39.29
CA PRO A 655 -5.75 -15.91 38.83
C PRO A 655 -4.96 -16.61 39.95
N SER A 656 -5.09 -16.15 41.21
CA SER A 656 -4.48 -16.77 42.39
C SER A 656 -4.85 -18.23 42.61
N ASP A 657 -5.91 -18.71 41.96
CA ASP A 657 -6.36 -20.09 42.08
C ASP A 657 -5.42 -21.07 41.35
N LEU A 658 -4.63 -20.57 40.38
CA LEU A 658 -3.64 -21.34 39.59
C LEU A 658 -2.24 -20.71 39.56
N LEU A 659 -2.13 -19.39 39.70
CA LEU A 659 -0.91 -18.60 39.44
C LEU A 659 -0.39 -17.91 40.73
N PRO A 660 0.92 -17.59 40.82
CA PRO A 660 1.54 -17.11 42.05
C PRO A 660 1.22 -15.64 42.42
N TYR A 661 0.12 -15.05 41.92
CA TYR A 661 -0.26 -13.65 42.19
C TYR A 661 -1.78 -13.46 42.36
N ASN A 662 -2.16 -12.41 43.08
CA ASN A 662 -3.55 -12.06 43.34
C ASN A 662 -4.06 -10.99 42.36
N ARG A 663 -5.12 -11.26 41.60
CA ARG A 663 -5.78 -10.26 40.71
C ARG A 663 -7.30 -10.54 40.58
N PRO A 664 -8.10 -10.40 41.65
CA PRO A 664 -9.53 -10.70 41.60
C PRO A 664 -10.29 -9.72 40.70
N ARG A 665 -11.26 -10.24 39.93
CA ARG A 665 -12.05 -9.54 38.91
C ARG A 665 -13.50 -10.03 38.84
N LEU A 666 -14.35 -9.20 38.25
CA LEU A 666 -15.72 -9.48 37.83
C LEU A 666 -15.77 -9.44 36.30
N ALA A 667 -16.51 -10.38 35.69
CA ALA A 667 -16.76 -10.44 34.26
C ALA A 667 -18.26 -10.62 33.99
N TRP A 668 -18.89 -9.63 33.37
CA TRP A 668 -20.25 -9.73 32.82
C TRP A 668 -20.15 -10.36 31.43
N VAL A 669 -20.90 -11.44 31.17
CA VAL A 669 -20.82 -12.21 29.93
C VAL A 669 -22.23 -12.43 29.40
N SER A 670 -22.44 -12.30 28.09
CA SER A 670 -23.76 -12.60 27.47
C SER A 670 -24.08 -14.09 27.51
N GLU A 671 -23.07 -14.91 27.28
CA GLU A 671 -23.13 -16.37 27.38
C GLU A 671 -23.01 -16.90 28.80
N ARG A 672 -23.60 -18.06 29.04
CA ARG A 672 -23.59 -18.75 30.34
C ARG A 672 -22.34 -19.62 30.48
N LEU A 673 -21.60 -19.47 31.57
CA LEU A 673 -20.54 -20.41 31.92
C LEU A 673 -21.16 -21.68 32.52
N GLU A 674 -20.62 -22.83 32.12
CA GLU A 674 -20.95 -24.15 32.67
C GLU A 674 -19.80 -24.67 33.54
N GLU A 675 -20.09 -25.66 34.39
CA GLU A 675 -19.04 -26.38 35.14
C GLU A 675 -18.34 -27.41 34.25
N GLY A 676 -17.07 -27.68 34.53
CA GLY A 676 -16.26 -28.57 33.69
C GLY A 676 -14.93 -28.95 34.34
N PRO A 677 -14.05 -29.69 33.61
CA PRO A 677 -12.75 -30.10 34.13
C PRO A 677 -11.92 -28.90 34.62
N GLY A 678 -11.74 -28.82 35.94
CA GLY A 678 -11.01 -27.73 36.58
C GLY A 678 -11.79 -26.44 36.82
N ILE A 679 -13.11 -26.39 36.60
CA ILE A 679 -13.96 -25.21 36.79
C ILE A 679 -15.19 -25.56 37.65
N ARG A 680 -15.35 -24.87 38.78
CA ARG A 680 -16.52 -24.99 39.70
C ARG A 680 -17.16 -23.62 39.96
N LEU A 681 -18.49 -23.55 39.98
CA LEU A 681 -19.27 -22.33 40.13
C LEU A 681 -19.98 -22.26 41.49
N GLU A 682 -19.83 -21.14 42.20
CA GLU A 682 -20.46 -20.89 43.51
C GLU A 682 -21.22 -19.56 43.48
N ARG A 683 -22.55 -19.58 43.70
CA ARG A 683 -23.37 -18.36 43.64
C ARG A 683 -23.36 -17.63 44.98
N LEU A 684 -23.03 -16.33 44.95
CA LEU A 684 -22.95 -15.44 46.11
C LEU A 684 -23.88 -14.22 45.89
N ASP A 685 -24.01 -13.30 46.86
CA ASP A 685 -24.89 -12.12 46.71
C ASP A 685 -24.44 -11.25 45.52
N GLY A 686 -25.22 -11.33 44.43
CA GLY A 686 -25.09 -10.54 43.21
C GLY A 686 -23.84 -10.80 42.37
N PHE A 687 -23.24 -12.00 42.46
CA PHE A 687 -22.23 -12.52 41.51
C PHE A 687 -22.01 -14.03 41.70
N THR A 688 -21.44 -14.70 40.69
CA THR A 688 -21.06 -16.13 40.76
C THR A 688 -19.54 -16.29 40.79
N ARG A 689 -18.97 -16.82 41.88
CA ARG A 689 -17.53 -17.12 41.99
C ARG A 689 -17.17 -18.36 41.15
N VAL A 690 -16.25 -18.16 40.22
CA VAL A 690 -15.61 -19.21 39.42
C VAL A 690 -14.34 -19.65 40.15
N TRP A 691 -14.29 -20.89 40.60
CA TRP A 691 -13.08 -21.52 41.15
C TRP A 691 -12.37 -22.29 40.06
N MET A 692 -11.06 -22.12 39.96
CA MET A 692 -10.21 -22.77 38.95
C MET A 692 -9.24 -23.75 39.63
N SER A 693 -8.99 -24.92 39.04
CA SER A 693 -8.04 -25.91 39.57
C SER A 693 -7.37 -26.70 38.44
N GLY A 694 -6.04 -26.84 38.50
CA GLY A 694 -5.22 -27.49 37.47
C GLY A 694 -3.74 -27.37 37.81
N ALA A 695 -2.87 -27.69 36.86
CA ALA A 695 -1.43 -27.46 37.02
C ALA A 695 -1.13 -25.96 37.06
N GLY A 696 -0.41 -25.52 38.10
CA GLY A 696 0.18 -24.18 38.15
C GLY A 696 1.46 -24.11 37.32
N ILE A 697 2.13 -22.96 37.39
CA ILE A 697 3.46 -22.73 36.80
C ILE A 697 4.55 -22.77 37.88
N THR A 698 5.75 -23.22 37.51
CA THR A 698 6.94 -23.16 38.38
C THR A 698 7.67 -21.84 38.19
N ASP A 699 8.49 -21.45 39.16
CA ASP A 699 9.15 -20.14 39.17
C ASP A 699 10.18 -19.98 38.05
N GLU A 700 10.84 -21.08 37.63
CA GLU A 700 11.80 -21.12 36.53
C GLU A 700 11.16 -20.85 35.17
N GLN A 701 9.83 -20.95 35.04
CA GLN A 701 9.11 -20.68 33.80
C GLN A 701 8.86 -19.19 33.55
N TRP A 702 9.01 -18.33 34.56
CA TRP A 702 8.66 -16.90 34.46
C TRP A 702 9.66 -15.93 35.10
N ILE A 703 10.53 -16.38 36.01
CA ILE A 703 11.59 -15.55 36.62
C ILE A 703 12.83 -15.49 35.72
N THR A 704 13.51 -14.35 35.68
CA THR A 704 14.80 -14.19 34.99
C THR A 704 15.89 -15.08 35.63
N PRO A 705 16.66 -15.88 34.87
CA PRO A 705 17.74 -16.72 35.42
C PRO A 705 18.72 -15.94 36.32
N GLY A 706 19.23 -16.60 37.37
CA GLY A 706 20.04 -15.98 38.43
C GLY A 706 19.22 -15.22 39.49
N TRP A 707 17.88 -15.28 39.43
CA TRP A 707 16.97 -14.73 40.43
C TRP A 707 16.00 -15.81 40.94
N LYS A 708 15.57 -15.66 42.20
CA LYS A 708 14.58 -16.48 42.90
C LYS A 708 13.62 -15.58 43.68
N ARG A 709 12.50 -16.12 44.17
CA ARG A 709 11.66 -15.44 45.16
C ARG A 709 12.31 -15.45 46.54
N TYR A 710 12.16 -14.37 47.31
CA TYR A 710 12.73 -14.28 48.66
C TYR A 710 12.09 -15.25 49.67
N ASP A 711 10.75 -15.42 49.63
CA ASP A 711 10.01 -16.26 50.60
C ASP A 711 9.60 -17.64 50.07
N GLY A 712 9.79 -17.90 48.77
CA GLY A 712 9.42 -19.14 48.06
C GLY A 712 7.93 -19.51 48.02
N HIS A 713 7.06 -18.93 48.86
CA HIS A 713 5.79 -19.57 49.23
C HIS A 713 4.55 -18.65 49.30
N GLY A 714 4.70 -17.33 49.44
CA GLY A 714 3.58 -16.39 49.40
C GLY A 714 2.90 -16.29 48.03
N LYS A 715 1.91 -15.40 47.91
CA LYS A 715 1.34 -14.99 46.61
C LYS A 715 1.58 -13.50 46.40
N LEU A 716 2.19 -13.15 45.27
CA LEU A 716 2.49 -11.78 44.90
C LEU A 716 1.21 -10.90 44.89
N PRO A 717 1.32 -9.61 45.24
CA PRO A 717 0.20 -8.70 45.21
C PRO A 717 -0.22 -8.40 43.77
N THR A 718 -1.39 -7.80 43.59
CA THR A 718 -1.81 -7.30 42.26
C THR A 718 -0.76 -6.33 41.72
N PHE A 719 -0.26 -6.61 40.52
CA PHE A 719 0.71 -5.75 39.83
C PHE A 719 0.11 -4.36 39.59
N MET A 720 0.59 -3.38 40.37
CA MET A 720 0.24 -1.97 40.20
C MET A 720 1.15 -1.32 39.16
N LYS A 721 0.75 -0.13 38.70
CA LYS A 721 1.52 0.68 37.74
C LYS A 721 2.71 1.36 38.41
N ALA A 722 3.81 1.48 37.67
CA ALA A 722 4.94 2.31 38.05
C ALA A 722 4.56 3.79 37.86
N ILE A 723 4.59 4.58 38.95
CA ILE A 723 4.36 6.03 38.91
C ILE A 723 5.31 6.68 39.91
N ALA A 724 6.52 7.02 39.45
CA ALA A 724 7.52 7.77 40.22
C ALA A 724 6.98 9.13 40.66
N ARG A 725 7.34 9.57 41.87
CA ARG A 725 6.84 10.80 42.51
C ARG A 725 7.98 11.48 43.27
N LEU A 726 7.95 12.82 43.31
CA LEU A 726 8.88 13.61 44.12
C LEU A 726 8.51 13.65 45.62
N ARG A 727 7.30 13.19 45.99
CA ARG A 727 6.74 13.19 47.35
C ARG A 727 5.85 11.96 47.56
N PRO A 728 5.71 11.43 48.79
CA PRO A 728 4.76 10.37 49.08
C PRO A 728 3.31 10.87 48.90
N PRO A 729 2.36 10.00 48.49
CA PRO A 729 0.94 10.35 48.46
C PRO A 729 0.34 10.45 49.87
N ASP A 730 -0.62 11.35 50.06
CA ASP A 730 -1.22 11.72 51.36
C ASP A 730 -1.71 10.53 52.20
N ARG A 731 -2.16 9.45 51.55
CA ARG A 731 -2.62 8.20 52.17
C ARG A 731 -2.05 7.01 51.38
N PRO A 732 -0.81 6.56 51.65
CA PRO A 732 -0.19 5.48 50.89
C PRO A 732 -0.82 4.13 51.28
N ALA A 733 -1.44 3.46 50.30
CA ALA A 733 -2.12 2.19 50.52
C ALA A 733 -1.16 1.15 51.14
N GLY A 734 -1.56 0.58 52.29
CA GLY A 734 -0.81 -0.47 53.00
C GLY A 734 0.42 0.00 53.78
N VAL A 735 0.69 1.31 53.93
CA VAL A 735 1.89 1.80 54.67
C VAL A 735 1.97 1.27 56.11
N ALA A 736 0.84 1.12 56.80
CA ALA A 736 0.76 0.55 58.15
C ALA A 736 1.02 -0.97 58.22
N ARG A 737 1.42 -1.61 57.12
CA ARG A 737 1.83 -3.03 57.03
C ARG A 737 3.28 -3.19 56.56
N CYS A 738 4.04 -2.09 56.54
CA CYS A 738 5.42 -2.03 56.09
C CYS A 738 6.35 -1.76 57.28
N ASP A 739 7.48 -2.43 57.30
CA ASP A 739 8.58 -2.16 58.22
C ASP A 739 9.45 -0.99 57.73
N GLU A 740 10.38 -0.53 58.56
CA GLU A 740 11.28 0.58 58.19
C GLU A 740 12.15 0.26 56.97
N SER A 741 12.53 -1.01 56.73
CA SER A 741 13.34 -1.37 55.57
C SER A 741 12.53 -1.31 54.26
N ALA A 742 11.25 -1.73 54.27
CA ALA A 742 10.36 -1.53 53.13
C ALA A 742 10.07 -0.05 52.87
N ILE A 743 9.90 0.75 53.92
CA ILE A 743 9.72 2.21 53.81
C ILE A 743 10.99 2.89 53.28
N ALA A 744 12.18 2.43 53.66
CA ALA A 744 13.45 2.91 53.11
C ALA A 744 13.59 2.58 51.62
N ARG A 745 13.37 1.32 51.21
CA ARG A 745 13.37 0.90 49.79
C ARG A 745 12.35 1.68 48.95
N TRP A 746 11.16 1.92 49.50
CA TRP A 746 10.10 2.72 48.86
C TRP A 746 10.49 4.20 48.68
N ARG A 747 11.22 4.78 49.64
CA ARG A 747 11.74 6.16 49.55
C ARG A 747 12.85 6.29 48.51
N SER A 748 13.79 5.34 48.45
CA SER A 748 14.87 5.35 47.45
C SER A 748 14.33 5.18 46.03
N ASP A 749 13.30 4.34 45.83
CA ASP A 749 12.65 4.16 44.54
C ASP A 749 11.56 5.21 44.23
N SER A 750 11.77 6.47 44.65
CA SER A 750 10.91 7.63 44.32
C SER A 750 9.40 7.38 44.51
N PHE A 751 9.02 6.64 45.55
CA PHE A 751 7.64 6.26 45.88
C PHE A 751 6.85 5.57 44.75
N ARG A 752 7.53 4.91 43.79
CA ARG A 752 7.02 4.46 42.49
C ARG A 752 5.80 3.53 42.54
N PHE A 753 5.78 2.61 43.50
CA PHE A 753 4.65 1.72 43.79
C PHE A 753 4.09 1.96 45.20
N PRO A 754 2.90 1.45 45.56
CA PRO A 754 2.47 1.38 46.96
C PRO A 754 3.48 0.63 47.85
N PRO A 755 3.74 1.10 49.08
CA PRO A 755 4.87 0.65 49.91
C PRO A 755 4.88 -0.85 50.22
N TYR A 756 3.72 -1.51 50.24
CA TYR A 756 3.64 -2.96 50.50
C TYR A 756 4.36 -3.80 49.45
N GLN A 757 4.60 -3.30 48.22
CA GLN A 757 5.38 -4.02 47.21
C GLN A 757 6.89 -4.08 47.52
N TYR A 758 7.37 -3.34 48.51
CA TYR A 758 8.78 -3.35 48.93
C TYR A 758 9.02 -4.19 50.21
N LYS A 759 8.01 -4.95 50.68
CA LYS A 759 8.21 -6.05 51.65
C LYS A 759 9.02 -7.17 51.01
N LEU A 760 9.89 -7.81 51.78
CA LEU A 760 10.78 -8.88 51.30
C LEU A 760 10.02 -10.03 50.60
N ASP A 761 8.92 -10.49 51.19
CA ASP A 761 8.01 -11.52 50.64
C ASP A 761 7.35 -11.16 49.27
N ASN A 762 7.50 -9.91 48.80
CA ASN A 762 7.04 -9.46 47.48
C ASN A 762 8.20 -9.17 46.50
N LEU A 763 9.44 -9.52 46.86
CA LEU A 763 10.65 -9.26 46.08
C LEU A 763 11.33 -10.55 45.62
N LEU A 764 12.16 -10.39 44.60
CA LEU A 764 13.10 -11.37 44.08
C LEU A 764 14.51 -11.06 44.60
N GLU A 765 15.29 -12.11 44.84
CA GLU A 765 16.66 -12.08 45.33
C GLU A 765 17.61 -12.67 44.27
N SER A 766 18.78 -12.05 44.04
CA SER A 766 19.84 -12.58 43.18
C SER A 766 20.76 -13.56 43.93
N GLU A 767 21.65 -14.25 43.21
CA GLU A 767 22.71 -15.04 43.84
C GLU A 767 23.70 -14.19 44.65
N ASP A 768 23.89 -12.91 44.28
CA ASP A 768 24.70 -11.92 45.00
C ASP A 768 23.97 -11.23 46.17
N GLY A 769 22.66 -11.47 46.35
CA GLY A 769 21.84 -10.89 47.42
C GLY A 769 21.17 -9.54 47.10
N ASP A 770 21.17 -9.10 45.83
CA ASP A 770 20.41 -7.93 45.38
C ASP A 770 18.89 -8.20 45.46
N LEU A 771 18.10 -7.15 45.73
CA LEU A 771 16.65 -7.24 45.88
C LEU A 771 15.90 -6.37 44.87
N ARG A 772 14.97 -6.94 44.10
CA ARG A 772 14.11 -6.20 43.15
C ARG A 772 12.69 -6.76 43.08
N TYR A 773 11.75 -5.97 42.58
CA TYR A 773 10.43 -6.46 42.20
C TYR A 773 10.44 -7.12 40.81
N CYS A 774 9.38 -7.86 40.48
CA CYS A 774 9.22 -8.47 39.15
C CYS A 774 9.20 -7.39 38.05
N ASN A 775 10.02 -7.59 37.01
CA ASN A 775 10.17 -6.69 35.86
C ASN A 775 9.00 -6.81 34.87
N ALA A 776 8.98 -5.97 33.84
CA ALA A 776 7.90 -5.94 32.86
C ALA A 776 7.70 -7.25 32.10
N THR A 777 8.78 -7.96 31.77
CA THR A 777 8.70 -9.25 31.05
C THR A 777 8.18 -10.36 31.95
N GLU A 778 8.69 -10.45 33.18
CA GLU A 778 8.22 -11.41 34.20
C GLU A 778 6.71 -11.22 34.48
N ARG A 779 6.25 -9.96 34.61
CA ARG A 779 4.82 -9.64 34.72
C ARG A 779 4.02 -9.98 33.46
N CYS A 780 4.58 -9.82 32.27
CA CYS A 780 3.91 -10.19 31.02
C CYS A 780 3.67 -11.70 30.92
N LEU A 781 4.69 -12.51 31.27
CA LEU A 781 4.58 -13.98 31.30
C LEU A 781 3.50 -14.44 32.29
N LEU A 782 3.50 -13.90 33.51
CA LEU A 782 2.46 -14.17 34.52
C LEU A 782 1.05 -13.73 34.10
N LEU A 783 0.92 -12.79 33.17
CA LEU A 783 -0.34 -12.33 32.59
C LEU A 783 -0.71 -13.06 31.28
N GLY A 784 0.05 -14.09 30.88
CA GLY A 784 -0.21 -14.92 29.68
C GLY A 784 0.29 -14.33 28.35
N PHE A 785 1.00 -13.20 28.38
CA PHE A 785 1.63 -12.60 27.19
C PHE A 785 2.99 -13.25 26.89
N GLY A 786 3.49 -13.05 25.67
CA GLY A 786 4.80 -13.58 25.26
C GLY A 786 5.98 -12.85 25.93
N PHE A 787 7.14 -13.49 25.91
CA PHE A 787 8.41 -12.87 26.31
C PHE A 787 8.65 -11.58 25.51
N GLY A 788 8.99 -10.49 26.19
CA GLY A 788 9.25 -9.19 25.54
C GLY A 788 8.07 -8.54 24.84
N HIS A 789 6.81 -8.97 25.07
CA HIS A 789 5.60 -8.42 24.43
C HIS A 789 5.54 -6.88 24.48
N THR A 790 5.90 -6.29 25.63
CA THR A 790 5.89 -4.84 25.85
C THR A 790 7.13 -4.09 25.35
N ALA A 791 8.17 -4.76 24.82
CA ALA A 791 9.44 -4.13 24.42
C ALA A 791 9.28 -3.01 23.37
N PHE A 792 8.19 -3.03 22.60
CA PHE A 792 7.88 -2.03 21.56
C PHE A 792 7.10 -0.81 22.10
N ALA A 793 7.04 -0.60 23.41
CA ALA A 793 6.38 0.52 24.08
C ALA A 793 6.82 1.90 23.58
N MET A 794 8.10 2.04 23.23
CA MET A 794 8.78 3.23 22.70
C MET A 794 9.40 2.94 21.32
N SER A 795 9.82 3.98 20.58
CA SER A 795 10.69 3.75 19.43
C SER A 795 12.14 3.51 19.89
N ALA A 796 12.92 2.77 19.10
CA ALA A 796 14.34 2.54 19.38
C ALA A 796 15.17 3.85 19.55
N SER A 797 14.72 4.94 18.93
CA SER A 797 15.30 6.28 19.11
C SER A 797 14.95 6.97 20.44
N GLN A 798 13.86 6.57 21.09
CA GLN A 798 13.45 7.06 22.41
C GLN A 798 14.03 6.18 23.52
N ALA A 799 14.11 4.87 23.31
CA ALA A 799 14.67 3.92 24.28
C ALA A 799 16.17 4.11 24.53
N LYS A 800 16.93 4.52 23.51
CA LYS A 800 18.39 4.65 23.59
C LYS A 800 18.80 5.79 24.54
N GLY A 801 19.20 5.43 25.75
CA GLY A 801 19.60 6.35 26.83
C GLY A 801 18.52 6.58 27.91
N HIS A 802 17.33 5.97 27.77
CA HIS A 802 16.19 6.15 28.68
C HIS A 802 15.63 4.78 29.13
N GLU A 803 16.51 3.89 29.57
CA GLU A 803 16.18 2.47 29.87
C GLU A 803 15.21 2.35 31.05
N GLN A 804 15.39 3.15 32.10
CA GLN A 804 14.47 3.20 33.25
C GLN A 804 13.07 3.71 32.86
N GLU A 805 12.98 4.74 32.00
CA GLU A 805 11.70 5.25 31.49
C GLU A 805 10.97 4.22 30.62
N LEU A 806 11.73 3.42 29.86
CA LEU A 806 11.19 2.32 29.09
C LEU A 806 10.62 1.23 30.00
N GLU A 807 11.36 0.79 31.01
CA GLU A 807 10.87 -0.19 31.99
C GLU A 807 9.64 0.34 32.75
N ASP A 808 9.69 1.60 33.21
CA ASP A 808 8.54 2.28 33.84
C ASP A 808 7.30 2.31 32.93
N LEU A 809 7.47 2.64 31.64
CA LEU A 809 6.36 2.65 30.68
C LEU A 809 5.80 1.24 30.45
N GLN A 810 6.64 0.21 30.38
CA GLN A 810 6.18 -1.17 30.24
C GLN A 810 5.44 -1.65 31.50
N LEU A 811 5.93 -1.32 32.69
CA LEU A 811 5.29 -1.58 33.98
C LEU A 811 3.96 -0.80 34.13
N LEU A 812 3.91 0.44 33.64
CA LEU A 812 2.68 1.26 33.54
C LEU A 812 1.67 0.66 32.55
N MET A 813 2.10 -0.09 31.53
CA MET A 813 1.22 -0.75 30.56
C MET A 813 0.61 -2.08 31.03
N SER A 814 0.94 -2.56 32.23
CA SER A 814 0.15 -3.60 32.90
C SER A 814 -1.35 -3.19 32.91
N PRO A 815 -2.29 -4.13 32.66
CA PRO A 815 -3.67 -3.81 32.30
C PRO A 815 -4.35 -2.83 33.27
N ARG A 816 -4.96 -1.79 32.67
CA ARG A 816 -5.38 -0.45 33.17
C ARG A 816 -6.11 -0.39 34.54
N PRO A 817 -6.19 0.79 35.22
CA PRO A 817 -6.29 2.17 34.67
C PRO A 817 -5.37 3.26 35.31
N CYS A 818 -5.43 4.53 34.84
CA CYS A 818 -4.33 5.51 34.85
C CYS A 818 -4.76 7.00 34.98
N ASN A 819 -3.85 7.88 35.43
CA ASN A 819 -3.87 9.38 35.34
C ASN A 819 -2.50 9.91 34.77
N ALA A 820 -2.30 11.23 34.57
CA ALA A 820 -1.18 11.86 33.80
C ALA A 820 -0.68 13.25 34.34
N ASP A 821 0.40 13.84 33.78
CA ASP A 821 0.64 15.32 33.52
C ASP A 821 2.08 15.77 33.10
N PHE A 822 2.23 17.04 32.59
CA PHE A 822 3.38 18.03 32.61
C PHE A 822 4.14 18.55 31.32
N LEU A 823 4.54 19.87 31.32
CA LEU A 823 5.64 20.63 30.60
C LEU A 823 5.38 21.80 29.56
N MET A 824 6.30 22.81 29.51
CA MET A 824 6.51 24.01 28.59
C MET A 824 8.03 24.47 28.63
N ASP A 825 8.64 25.56 28.09
CA ASP A 825 8.38 26.81 27.28
C ASP A 825 9.73 27.39 26.66
N LEU A 826 9.73 28.40 25.74
CA LEU A 826 10.70 29.55 25.53
C LEU A 826 10.56 30.34 24.15
N ASN A 827 11.20 31.53 23.95
CA ASN A 827 10.66 32.64 23.07
C ASN A 827 11.66 33.58 22.26
N LEU A 828 11.10 34.46 21.35
CA LEU A 828 11.62 35.66 20.58
C LEU A 828 12.28 35.42 19.17
N THR A 829 12.52 36.36 18.19
CA THR A 829 12.60 37.87 18.02
C THR A 829 12.07 38.42 16.63
N GLU A 830 12.39 39.67 16.15
CA GLU A 830 11.81 40.36 14.95
C GLU A 830 12.81 40.96 13.87
N PRO A 831 12.52 40.86 12.55
CA PRO A 831 13.07 41.70 11.45
C PRO A 831 12.02 42.69 10.86
N ARG A 832 12.32 43.61 9.91
CA ARG A 832 11.28 44.45 9.24
C ARG A 832 11.43 44.87 7.75
N ALA A 833 12.63 45.18 7.23
CA ALA A 833 12.74 45.89 5.94
C ALA A 833 12.47 45.04 4.68
N ALA A 834 12.84 43.75 4.67
CA ALA A 834 12.73 42.84 3.51
C ALA A 834 11.29 42.38 3.18
N ARG A 835 10.26 43.12 3.63
CA ARG A 835 8.85 42.69 3.69
C ARG A 835 7.90 43.41 2.71
N ARG A 836 8.39 44.30 1.83
CA ARG A 836 7.53 45.09 0.91
C ARG A 836 7.20 44.28 -0.35
N GLY A 837 5.92 44.10 -0.66
CA GLY A 837 5.42 43.29 -1.79
C GLY A 837 5.60 41.78 -1.58
N VAL A 838 6.74 41.39 -1.02
CA VAL A 838 7.03 40.07 -0.48
C VAL A 838 6.20 39.83 0.79
N SER A 839 4.99 39.28 0.62
CA SER A 839 4.18 38.81 1.75
C SER A 839 4.92 37.69 2.49
N LEU A 840 5.36 37.95 3.72
CA LEU A 840 6.05 36.95 4.54
C LEU A 840 5.21 35.69 4.81
N ARG A 841 3.88 35.80 4.78
CA ARG A 841 3.01 34.61 4.85
C ARG A 841 3.16 33.73 3.60
N ALA A 842 3.33 34.35 2.42
CA ALA A 842 3.30 33.64 1.12
C ALA A 842 4.65 33.01 0.70
N VAL A 843 5.79 33.59 1.10
CA VAL A 843 7.14 33.14 0.67
C VAL A 843 7.41 31.65 0.90
N GLY A 844 6.80 31.07 1.94
CA GLY A 844 7.02 29.69 2.35
C GLY A 844 6.44 28.59 1.45
N ILE A 845 5.68 28.90 0.38
CA ILE A 845 5.19 27.89 -0.58
C ILE A 845 5.20 28.37 -2.04
N SER A 846 4.86 27.48 -2.98
CA SER A 846 4.70 27.82 -4.40
C SER A 846 3.24 28.09 -4.77
N VAL A 847 2.97 28.91 -5.80
CA VAL A 847 1.61 29.29 -6.23
C VAL A 847 0.72 28.08 -6.61
N LYS A 848 1.29 26.99 -7.16
CA LYS A 848 0.53 25.74 -7.42
C LYS A 848 0.28 24.93 -6.13
N THR A 849 1.07 25.14 -5.08
CA THR A 849 0.76 24.65 -3.73
C THR A 849 -0.35 25.50 -3.11
N GLU A 850 -0.22 26.82 -3.17
CA GLU A 850 -1.15 27.82 -2.63
C GLU A 850 -2.58 27.64 -3.19
N ARG A 851 -2.74 27.46 -4.51
CA ARG A 851 -4.08 27.17 -5.08
C ARG A 851 -4.70 25.87 -4.58
N ARG A 852 -3.92 24.80 -4.40
CA ARG A 852 -4.42 23.54 -3.84
C ARG A 852 -4.75 23.67 -2.36
N TYR A 853 -3.96 24.44 -1.62
CA TYR A 853 -4.24 24.79 -0.22
C TYR A 853 -5.51 25.63 -0.13
N THR A 854 -5.71 26.62 -0.99
CA THR A 854 -6.95 27.43 -1.05
C THR A 854 -8.16 26.54 -1.34
N SER A 855 -8.06 25.65 -2.34
CA SER A 855 -9.17 24.75 -2.71
C SER A 855 -9.51 23.72 -1.64
N ALA A 856 -8.52 23.17 -0.95
CA ALA A 856 -8.71 22.16 0.10
C ALA A 856 -9.01 22.79 1.49
N VAL A 857 -8.71 24.09 1.68
CA VAL A 857 -9.18 24.90 2.80
C VAL A 857 -10.60 25.39 2.56
N ALA A 858 -11.00 25.68 1.31
CA ALA A 858 -12.38 26.06 0.98
C ALA A 858 -13.39 24.98 1.41
N THR A 859 -13.06 23.71 1.19
CA THR A 859 -13.85 22.55 1.66
C THR A 859 -13.88 22.35 3.18
N LEU A 860 -13.03 23.07 3.92
CA LEU A 860 -12.97 23.09 5.39
C LEU A 860 -13.37 24.49 5.94
N LEU A 861 -13.71 25.45 5.07
CA LEU A 861 -14.01 26.83 5.45
C LEU A 861 -15.31 26.96 6.28
N PRO A 862 -16.41 26.25 5.98
CA PRO A 862 -17.62 26.31 6.82
C PRO A 862 -17.34 25.87 8.26
N THR A 863 -16.47 24.87 8.43
CA THR A 863 -16.00 24.37 9.73
C THR A 863 -15.10 25.39 10.47
N LEU A 864 -14.41 26.28 9.76
CA LEU A 864 -13.68 27.41 10.37
C LEU A 864 -14.63 28.56 10.75
N GLU A 865 -15.65 28.83 9.94
CA GLU A 865 -16.62 29.91 10.15
C GLU A 865 -17.64 29.58 11.25
N ALA A 866 -17.87 28.29 11.52
CA ALA A 866 -18.66 27.78 12.65
C ALA A 866 -17.91 27.80 14.00
N ALA A 867 -16.60 28.07 14.01
CA ALA A 867 -15.80 28.07 15.24
C ALA A 867 -15.76 29.47 15.88
N GLU A 868 -16.53 29.67 16.95
CA GLU A 868 -16.56 30.96 17.67
C GLU A 868 -15.26 31.21 18.46
N SER A 869 -14.54 30.16 18.88
CA SER A 869 -13.26 30.26 19.60
C SER A 869 -12.14 29.40 19.00
N LEU A 870 -10.88 29.78 19.29
CA LEU A 870 -9.68 29.14 18.74
C LEU A 870 -9.41 27.71 19.26
N ASP A 871 -9.99 27.34 20.41
CA ASP A 871 -9.82 26.02 21.02
C ASP A 871 -10.79 24.98 20.43
N GLU A 872 -11.90 25.42 19.84
CA GLU A 872 -12.87 24.57 19.13
C GLU A 872 -12.37 24.16 17.72
N LEU A 873 -11.37 24.86 17.17
CA LEU A 873 -10.86 24.57 15.83
C LEU A 873 -10.16 23.20 15.68
N ASP A 874 -9.49 22.63 16.69
CA ASP A 874 -8.95 21.25 16.57
C ASP A 874 -10.05 20.18 16.68
N PRO A 875 -11.00 20.24 17.64
CA PRO A 875 -12.18 19.38 17.61
C PRO A 875 -12.93 19.43 16.28
N LEU A 876 -13.26 20.62 15.77
CA LEU A 876 -13.99 20.78 14.51
C LEU A 876 -13.16 20.32 13.29
N CYS A 877 -11.85 20.54 13.27
CA CYS A 877 -10.97 19.99 12.23
C CYS A 877 -10.66 18.49 12.43
N GLU A 878 -10.81 17.93 13.63
CA GLU A 878 -10.78 16.48 13.85
C GLU A 878 -12.04 15.84 13.31
N GLU A 879 -13.22 16.36 13.65
CA GLU A 879 -14.50 15.91 13.11
C GLU A 879 -14.52 16.01 11.59
N TRP A 880 -14.06 17.11 10.99
CA TRP A 880 -13.96 17.22 9.53
C TRP A 880 -12.97 16.21 8.93
N ILE A 881 -11.85 15.87 9.59
CA ILE A 881 -10.92 14.87 9.06
C ILE A 881 -11.39 13.43 9.29
N GLU A 882 -12.02 13.13 10.42
CA GLU A 882 -12.67 11.83 10.61
C GLU A 882 -13.84 11.68 9.63
N ALA A 883 -14.64 12.72 9.37
CA ALA A 883 -15.65 12.74 8.31
C ALA A 883 -15.04 12.50 6.91
N GLN A 884 -13.97 13.22 6.54
CA GLN A 884 -13.32 13.04 5.24
C GLN A 884 -12.56 11.69 5.10
N TRP A 885 -12.12 11.11 6.22
CA TRP A 885 -11.54 9.76 6.30
C TRP A 885 -12.62 8.68 6.14
N ILE A 886 -13.77 8.87 6.77
CA ILE A 886 -14.96 8.02 6.66
C ILE A 886 -15.54 8.09 5.23
N SER A 887 -15.54 9.26 4.58
CA SER A 887 -15.92 9.42 3.16
C SER A 887 -14.87 8.91 2.16
N GLY A 888 -13.67 8.53 2.63
CA GLY A 888 -12.60 7.99 1.79
C GLY A 888 -11.93 8.99 0.84
N THR A 889 -12.12 10.30 1.05
CA THR A 889 -11.59 11.38 0.19
C THR A 889 -10.05 11.28 0.05
N PRO A 890 -9.45 11.26 -1.16
CA PRO A 890 -8.04 10.91 -1.32
C PRO A 890 -7.07 11.64 -0.36
N LEU A 891 -6.22 10.88 0.35
CA LEU A 891 -5.25 11.35 1.35
C LEU A 891 -4.44 12.60 0.94
N GLY A 892 -4.20 12.79 -0.36
CA GLY A 892 -3.56 14.00 -0.90
C GLY A 892 -4.29 15.30 -0.54
N LEU A 893 -5.63 15.31 -0.61
CA LEU A 893 -6.45 16.49 -0.37
C LEU A 893 -6.35 16.95 1.09
N ILE A 894 -6.55 16.02 2.04
CA ILE A 894 -6.56 16.31 3.48
C ILE A 894 -5.17 16.75 3.98
N GLY A 895 -4.11 16.20 3.38
CA GLY A 895 -2.73 16.62 3.63
C GLY A 895 -2.38 18.00 3.08
N ASP A 896 -3.14 18.50 2.11
CA ASP A 896 -3.02 19.84 1.55
C ASP A 896 -3.98 20.84 2.24
N ALA A 897 -5.18 20.42 2.68
CA ALA A 897 -6.12 21.19 3.51
C ALA A 897 -5.48 21.65 4.82
N LEU A 898 -5.00 20.70 5.63
CA LEU A 898 -4.36 20.98 6.91
C LEU A 898 -3.07 21.80 6.78
N CYS A 899 -2.31 21.59 5.71
CA CYS A 899 -1.15 22.43 5.44
C CYS A 899 -1.56 23.86 5.06
N GLY A 900 -2.68 24.01 4.33
CA GLY A 900 -3.25 25.29 3.94
C GLY A 900 -3.72 26.11 5.14
N ILE A 901 -4.48 25.53 6.06
CA ILE A 901 -4.93 26.25 7.27
C ILE A 901 -3.76 26.66 8.16
N HIS A 902 -2.78 25.78 8.39
CA HIS A 902 -1.52 26.11 9.09
C HIS A 902 -0.63 27.14 8.37
N PHE A 903 -0.98 27.55 7.15
CA PHE A 903 -0.27 28.52 6.32
C PHE A 903 -1.04 29.86 6.23
N PHE A 904 -2.35 29.83 5.99
CA PHE A 904 -3.20 31.03 5.96
C PHE A 904 -3.50 31.58 7.36
N TRP A 905 -3.68 30.70 8.36
CA TRP A 905 -3.91 31.02 9.77
C TRP A 905 -2.84 30.35 10.67
N PRO A 906 -1.61 30.91 10.77
CA PRO A 906 -0.52 30.25 11.47
C PRO A 906 -0.72 30.03 12.98
N GLN A 907 -1.66 30.73 13.63
CA GLN A 907 -1.91 30.60 15.07
C GLN A 907 -2.46 29.22 15.46
N VAL A 908 -3.30 28.59 14.64
CA VAL A 908 -3.76 27.21 14.90
C VAL A 908 -2.67 26.14 14.74
N LYS A 909 -1.44 26.53 14.34
CA LYS A 909 -0.30 25.62 14.14
C LYS A 909 0.23 25.08 15.47
N GLY A 910 -0.28 23.90 15.85
CA GLY A 910 -0.03 23.32 17.18
C GLY A 910 -1.20 23.49 18.14
N HIS A 911 -2.31 24.07 17.68
CA HIS A 911 -3.65 23.81 18.21
C HIS A 911 -4.23 22.59 17.50
N LEU A 912 -4.12 22.49 16.15
CA LEU A 912 -4.59 21.33 15.37
C LEU A 912 -3.74 20.04 15.56
N ARG A 913 -3.61 19.56 16.79
CA ARG A 913 -2.76 18.40 17.16
C ARG A 913 -3.43 17.10 16.78
N GLY A 914 -4.74 17.04 17.01
CA GLY A 914 -5.63 15.95 16.73
C GLY A 914 -5.84 15.75 15.24
N ALA A 915 -6.18 16.80 14.50
CA ALA A 915 -6.42 16.72 13.07
C ALA A 915 -5.14 16.22 12.33
N TRP A 916 -3.96 16.69 12.74
CA TRP A 916 -2.66 16.17 12.26
C TRP A 916 -2.28 14.78 12.81
N ARG A 917 -2.93 14.29 13.87
CA ARG A 917 -2.87 12.90 14.34
C ARG A 917 -3.67 12.00 13.39
N LEU A 918 -4.90 12.36 13.07
CA LEU A 918 -5.78 11.60 12.16
C LEU A 918 -5.13 11.45 10.77
N TYR A 919 -4.66 12.55 10.19
CA TYR A 919 -3.94 12.54 8.91
C TYR A 919 -2.69 11.61 8.90
N LYS A 920 -1.98 11.48 10.03
CA LYS A 920 -0.84 10.55 10.15
C LYS A 920 -1.29 9.09 10.33
N ASN A 921 -2.44 8.86 10.95
CA ASN A 921 -3.00 7.52 11.13
C ASN A 921 -3.49 6.97 9.79
N TRP A 922 -4.28 7.76 9.05
CA TRP A 922 -4.68 7.50 7.67
C TRP A 922 -3.48 7.09 6.80
N ARG A 923 -2.43 7.93 6.75
CA ARG A 923 -1.20 7.69 5.96
C ARG A 923 -0.36 6.48 6.40
N LYS A 924 -0.70 5.82 7.51
CA LYS A 924 -0.13 4.51 7.90
C LYS A 924 -1.00 3.33 7.48
N ILE A 925 -2.32 3.53 7.38
CA ILE A 925 -3.31 2.48 7.08
C ILE A 925 -3.40 2.30 5.57
N GLU A 926 -3.46 3.42 4.84
CA GLU A 926 -3.33 3.45 3.39
C GLU A 926 -1.84 3.32 3.02
N VAL A 927 -1.33 2.07 2.99
CA VAL A 927 0.05 1.78 2.63
C VAL A 927 0.26 2.22 1.18
N PRO A 928 1.07 3.26 0.91
CA PRO A 928 1.19 3.80 -0.43
C PRO A 928 1.81 2.76 -1.34
N GLN A 929 1.23 2.54 -2.53
CA GLN A 929 1.93 1.87 -3.62
C GLN A 929 3.25 2.61 -3.84
N ARG A 930 4.35 1.94 -3.55
CA ARG A 930 5.68 2.35 -3.96
C ARG A 930 6.22 1.25 -4.84
N ALA A 931 6.78 1.62 -5.99
CA ALA A 931 7.65 0.72 -6.72
C ALA A 931 8.68 0.12 -5.73
N PRO A 932 8.97 -1.19 -5.80
CA PRO A 932 9.94 -1.80 -4.91
C PRO A 932 11.25 -1.00 -4.97
N PRO A 933 11.85 -0.65 -3.81
CA PRO A 933 12.96 0.30 -3.76
C PRO A 933 14.10 -0.22 -4.63
N LEU A 934 14.41 0.53 -5.69
CA LEU A 934 15.39 0.18 -6.72
C LEU A 934 16.65 -0.40 -6.04
N PRO A 935 16.92 -1.71 -6.19
CA PRO A 935 17.98 -2.34 -5.40
C PRO A 935 19.31 -1.64 -5.67
N ARG A 936 20.18 -1.51 -4.65
CA ARG A 936 21.49 -0.83 -4.77
C ARG A 936 22.31 -1.36 -5.95
N VAL A 937 22.15 -2.65 -6.24
CA VAL A 937 22.56 -3.40 -7.44
C VAL A 937 22.09 -2.74 -8.75
N VAL A 938 20.78 -2.55 -8.93
CA VAL A 938 20.18 -2.00 -10.15
C VAL A 938 20.45 -0.50 -10.27
N CYS A 939 20.42 0.24 -9.16
CA CYS A 939 20.83 1.64 -9.13
C CYS A 939 22.28 1.84 -9.62
N ARG A 940 23.18 0.90 -9.30
CA ARG A 940 24.58 0.91 -9.76
C ARG A 940 24.72 0.53 -11.23
N ALA A 941 23.97 -0.46 -11.69
CA ALA A 941 23.92 -0.81 -13.11
C ALA A 941 23.46 0.40 -13.94
N LEU A 942 22.38 1.08 -13.54
CA LEU A 942 21.88 2.29 -14.19
C LEU A 942 22.92 3.43 -14.20
N VAL A 943 23.62 3.67 -13.09
CA VAL A 943 24.69 4.69 -13.03
C VAL A 943 25.87 4.35 -13.93
N GLY A 944 26.24 3.06 -14.05
CA GLY A 944 27.23 2.61 -15.03
C GLY A 944 26.77 2.83 -16.48
N VAL A 945 25.51 2.49 -16.77
CA VAL A 945 24.87 2.69 -18.08
C VAL A 945 24.80 4.17 -18.45
N PHE A 946 24.42 5.07 -17.54
CA PHE A 946 24.42 6.53 -17.81
C PHE A 946 25.84 7.09 -18.06
N LEU A 947 26.87 6.55 -17.40
CA LEU A 947 28.27 6.90 -17.70
C LEU A 947 28.75 6.35 -19.05
N GLU A 948 28.27 5.19 -19.47
CA GLU A 948 28.56 4.60 -20.78
C GLU A 948 27.82 5.34 -21.91
N TRP A 949 26.66 5.94 -21.63
CA TRP A 949 25.86 6.74 -22.56
C TRP A 949 26.32 8.21 -22.71
N GLU A 950 27.52 8.55 -22.24
CA GLU A 950 28.04 9.93 -22.18
C GLU A 950 27.09 10.92 -21.43
N GLU A 951 26.31 10.42 -20.46
CA GLU A 951 25.31 11.17 -19.66
C GLU A 951 25.71 11.25 -18.16
N PRO A 952 26.86 11.90 -17.82
CA PRO A 952 27.31 12.01 -16.44
C PRO A 952 26.33 12.80 -15.57
N ALA A 953 25.51 13.68 -16.16
CA ALA A 953 24.45 14.40 -15.48
C ALA A 953 23.37 13.45 -14.93
N LEU A 954 22.91 12.47 -15.71
CA LEU A 954 21.95 11.47 -15.24
C LEU A 954 22.58 10.52 -14.21
N ALA A 955 23.84 10.12 -14.41
CA ALA A 955 24.60 9.34 -13.44
C ALA A 955 24.71 10.07 -12.08
N PHE A 956 25.11 11.35 -12.09
CA PHE A 956 25.18 12.21 -10.91
C PHE A 956 23.81 12.36 -10.24
N LEU A 957 22.76 12.73 -10.99
CA LEU A 957 21.43 13.00 -10.45
C LEU A 957 20.78 11.74 -9.84
N VAL A 958 21.07 10.55 -10.37
CA VAL A 958 20.60 9.28 -9.78
C VAL A 958 21.35 8.93 -8.50
N VAL A 959 22.69 9.03 -8.44
CA VAL A 959 23.41 8.81 -7.17
C VAL A 959 23.02 9.89 -6.14
N LEU A 960 22.81 11.14 -6.56
CA LEU A 960 22.38 12.23 -5.69
C LEU A 960 20.99 11.91 -5.11
N GLY A 961 20.06 11.48 -5.97
CA GLY A 961 18.72 11.05 -5.57
C GLY A 961 18.74 9.95 -4.51
N PHE A 962 19.58 8.94 -4.67
CA PHE A 962 19.66 7.82 -3.72
C PHE A 962 20.49 8.11 -2.46
N HIS A 963 21.53 8.95 -2.54
CA HIS A 963 22.34 9.34 -1.37
C HIS A 963 21.61 10.36 -0.47
N THR A 964 20.91 11.32 -1.09
CA THR A 964 20.27 12.45 -0.39
C THR A 964 18.73 12.30 -0.30
N TYR A 965 18.21 11.14 -0.72
CA TYR A 965 16.78 10.75 -0.68
C TYR A 965 15.82 11.74 -1.39
N LEU A 966 16.31 12.46 -2.41
CA LEU A 966 15.51 13.39 -3.21
C LEU A 966 14.47 12.66 -4.07
N ARG A 967 13.29 13.24 -4.17
CA ARG A 967 12.24 12.81 -5.11
C ARG A 967 12.60 13.25 -6.52
N THR A 968 12.11 12.55 -7.54
CA THR A 968 12.30 12.91 -8.96
C THR A 968 11.98 14.38 -9.25
N GLY A 969 10.88 14.91 -8.69
CA GLY A 969 10.47 16.31 -8.83
C GLY A 969 11.25 17.34 -7.97
N GLU A 970 12.23 16.90 -7.18
CA GLU A 970 13.21 17.73 -6.47
C GLU A 970 14.54 17.69 -7.24
N ILE A 971 14.99 16.50 -7.66
CA ILE A 971 16.13 16.28 -8.57
C ILE A 971 16.00 17.16 -9.83
N LEU A 972 14.82 17.14 -10.48
CA LEU A 972 14.53 17.91 -11.71
C LEU A 972 14.41 19.44 -11.50
N LYS A 973 14.58 19.96 -10.28
CA LYS A 973 14.53 21.41 -9.97
C LYS A 973 15.87 22.00 -9.55
N LEU A 974 16.86 21.18 -9.23
CA LEU A 974 18.16 21.64 -8.72
C LEU A 974 18.86 22.59 -9.70
N GLN A 975 19.38 23.70 -9.18
CA GLN A 975 20.26 24.62 -9.89
C GLN A 975 21.72 24.38 -9.48
N VAL A 976 22.68 24.80 -10.30
CA VAL A 976 24.12 24.63 -9.98
C VAL A 976 24.48 25.29 -8.64
N ARG A 977 23.86 26.43 -8.33
CA ARG A 977 23.97 27.16 -7.05
C ARG A 977 23.33 26.46 -5.83
N ASP A 978 22.67 25.32 -6.04
CA ASP A 978 22.01 24.54 -5.00
C ASP A 978 22.85 23.32 -4.59
N VAL A 979 24.02 23.11 -5.21
CA VAL A 979 25.01 22.11 -4.82
C VAL A 979 26.37 22.79 -4.67
N MET A 980 26.90 22.76 -3.46
CA MET A 980 28.24 23.24 -3.11
C MET A 980 29.10 22.05 -2.72
N LEU A 981 30.16 21.76 -3.48
CA LEU A 981 31.04 20.61 -3.26
C LEU A 981 32.48 21.11 -3.07
N THR A 982 33.07 20.78 -1.93
CA THR A 982 34.51 20.93 -1.66
C THR A 982 35.19 19.55 -1.84
N PRO A 983 36.53 19.45 -1.94
CA PRO A 983 37.20 18.17 -2.25
C PRO A 983 36.92 16.98 -1.32
N GLU A 984 36.43 17.23 -0.10
CA GLU A 984 36.12 16.17 0.88
C GLU A 984 34.65 16.17 1.35
N HIS A 985 33.99 17.34 1.38
CA HIS A 985 32.62 17.51 1.87
C HIS A 985 31.77 18.34 0.92
N GLY A 986 30.56 17.88 0.64
CA GLY A 986 29.56 18.64 -0.09
C GLY A 986 28.31 18.95 0.72
N VAL A 987 27.50 19.84 0.18
CA VAL A 987 26.15 20.17 0.64
C VAL A 987 25.26 20.38 -0.59
N VAL A 988 24.18 19.62 -0.70
CA VAL A 988 23.03 20.04 -1.52
C VAL A 988 22.09 20.87 -0.65
N SER A 989 21.89 22.12 -1.04
CA SER A 989 20.95 23.08 -0.45
C SER A 989 19.61 22.98 -1.17
N ILE A 990 18.71 22.13 -0.68
CA ILE A 990 17.47 21.72 -1.36
C ILE A 990 16.40 22.82 -1.27
N LYS A 991 16.59 23.88 -2.07
CA LYS A 991 15.66 25.01 -2.13
C LYS A 991 14.29 24.55 -2.64
N GLY A 992 13.23 24.90 -1.93
CA GLY A 992 11.87 24.45 -2.28
C GLY A 992 11.54 23.00 -1.90
N SER A 993 12.36 22.34 -1.07
CA SER A 993 12.02 21.05 -0.42
C SER A 993 10.68 21.13 0.32
N LYS A 994 9.89 20.04 0.32
CA LYS A 994 8.64 19.97 1.11
C LYS A 994 8.87 20.12 2.63
N THR A 995 10.09 19.92 3.11
CA THR A 995 10.44 20.09 4.53
C THR A 995 11.11 21.45 4.78
N GLY A 996 12.05 21.89 3.94
CA GLY A 996 12.67 23.21 4.02
C GLY A 996 11.69 24.37 3.89
N LEU A 997 10.71 24.28 2.98
CA LEU A 997 9.58 25.21 2.88
C LEU A 997 8.73 25.24 4.17
N ARG A 998 8.62 24.12 4.89
CA ARG A 998 7.82 24.02 6.13
C ARG A 998 8.47 24.72 7.32
N PHE A 999 9.80 24.86 7.30
CA PHE A 999 10.62 25.52 8.32
C PHE A 999 11.17 26.89 7.89
N ASN A 1000 10.99 27.27 6.62
CA ASN A 1000 11.59 28.46 5.99
C ASN A 1000 13.13 28.48 6.08
N VAL A 1001 13.75 27.32 5.83
CA VAL A 1001 15.21 27.11 5.79
C VAL A 1001 15.55 26.35 4.51
N ASP A 1002 16.59 26.77 3.80
CA ASP A 1002 17.16 25.99 2.69
C ASP A 1002 17.86 24.74 3.28
N GLU A 1003 17.31 23.56 3.06
CA GLU A 1003 17.79 22.32 3.70
C GLU A 1003 19.12 21.85 3.12
N ALA A 1004 20.16 21.84 3.96
CA ALA A 1004 21.48 21.33 3.64
C ALA A 1004 21.59 19.83 3.94
N VAL A 1005 21.70 18.98 2.90
CA VAL A 1005 22.11 17.57 3.06
C VAL A 1005 23.59 17.44 2.73
N ALA A 1006 24.37 16.97 3.71
CA ALA A 1006 25.81 16.78 3.57
C ALA A 1006 26.12 15.60 2.62
N ILE A 1007 26.81 15.89 1.53
CA ILE A 1007 27.29 14.91 0.55
C ILE A 1007 28.67 14.42 0.98
N ASN A 1008 28.68 13.28 1.67
CA ASN A 1008 29.90 12.61 2.15
C ASN A 1008 30.27 11.39 1.29
N ASP A 1009 29.46 11.03 0.27
CA ASP A 1009 29.79 9.96 -0.67
C ASP A 1009 30.79 10.45 -1.75
N LYS A 1010 31.98 9.86 -1.77
CA LYS A 1010 33.08 10.24 -2.69
C LYS A 1010 32.75 9.98 -4.17
N ALA A 1011 31.82 9.08 -4.48
CA ALA A 1011 31.37 8.89 -5.86
C ALA A 1011 30.55 10.09 -6.39
N LEU A 1012 29.82 10.80 -5.51
CA LEU A 1012 29.07 11.99 -5.92
C LEU A 1012 29.97 13.17 -6.29
N HIS A 1013 31.07 13.36 -5.55
CA HIS A 1013 32.12 14.32 -5.91
C HIS A 1013 32.70 14.02 -7.29
N GLN A 1014 33.06 12.75 -7.54
CA GLN A 1014 33.63 12.30 -8.81
C GLN A 1014 32.66 12.47 -9.99
N LEU A 1015 31.36 12.18 -9.78
CA LEU A 1015 30.31 12.41 -10.77
C LEU A 1015 30.05 13.90 -11.04
N TRP A 1016 30.18 14.77 -10.04
CA TRP A 1016 30.02 16.21 -10.19
C TRP A 1016 31.16 16.86 -11.00
N GLU A 1017 32.40 16.42 -10.80
CA GLU A 1017 33.55 16.86 -11.60
C GLU A 1017 33.32 16.54 -13.09
N LEU A 1018 32.84 15.32 -13.40
CA LEU A 1018 32.47 14.91 -14.76
C LEU A 1018 31.37 15.82 -15.35
N CYS A 1019 30.32 16.15 -14.59
CA CYS A 1019 29.26 17.06 -15.04
C CYS A 1019 29.73 18.49 -15.37
N HIS A 1020 30.88 18.93 -14.84
CA HIS A 1020 31.35 20.31 -14.98
C HIS A 1020 32.44 20.49 -16.04
N LEU A 1021 33.07 19.41 -16.49
CA LEU A 1021 34.13 19.45 -17.53
C LEU A 1021 33.60 19.86 -18.91
N GLU A 1022 32.32 19.64 -19.20
CA GLU A 1022 31.70 19.92 -20.51
C GLU A 1022 31.33 21.40 -20.69
N ARG A 1023 31.00 22.13 -19.62
CA ARG A 1023 30.54 23.53 -19.67
C ARG A 1023 31.70 24.51 -19.87
N ARG A 1024 32.32 24.49 -21.06
CA ARG A 1024 33.42 25.38 -21.49
C ARG A 1024 32.96 26.86 -21.64
N GLY A 1025 32.85 27.55 -20.51
CA GLY A 1025 32.56 28.98 -20.44
C GLY A 1025 33.45 29.70 -19.41
N GLY A 1026 33.74 30.99 -19.64
CA GLY A 1026 34.62 31.79 -18.78
C GLY A 1026 34.13 32.04 -17.34
N ALA A 1027 32.88 31.66 -17.03
CA ALA A 1027 32.38 31.58 -15.66
C ALA A 1027 32.84 30.30 -14.96
N THR A 1028 32.76 29.14 -15.62
CA THR A 1028 33.16 27.82 -15.10
C THR A 1028 34.62 27.81 -14.66
N HIS A 1029 35.53 28.34 -15.49
CA HIS A 1029 36.96 28.49 -15.15
C HIS A 1029 37.16 29.44 -13.95
N SER A 1030 36.36 30.50 -13.83
CA SER A 1030 36.44 31.41 -12.67
C SER A 1030 36.01 30.71 -11.38
N TYR A 1031 34.97 29.86 -11.47
CA TYR A 1031 34.51 29.03 -10.35
C TYR A 1031 35.55 27.98 -9.95
N GLN A 1032 36.10 27.22 -10.91
CA GLN A 1032 37.11 26.19 -10.63
C GLN A 1032 38.38 26.75 -9.97
N VAL A 1033 38.83 27.95 -10.36
CA VAL A 1033 40.03 28.58 -9.79
C VAL A 1033 39.76 29.27 -8.44
N GLN A 1034 38.58 29.86 -8.22
CA GLN A 1034 38.30 30.65 -7.01
C GLN A 1034 37.38 29.96 -5.99
N GLN A 1035 36.82 28.80 -6.33
CA GLN A 1035 35.89 28.00 -5.51
C GLN A 1035 34.71 28.81 -4.94
N SER A 1036 34.33 29.90 -5.62
CA SER A 1036 33.29 30.84 -5.19
C SER A 1036 32.45 31.30 -6.38
N LEU A 1037 31.13 31.29 -6.19
CA LEU A 1037 30.16 31.88 -7.12
C LEU A 1037 30.04 33.40 -6.96
N GLU A 1038 30.52 33.95 -5.85
CA GLU A 1038 30.32 35.34 -5.46
C GLU A 1038 31.20 36.30 -6.26
N SER A 1039 32.46 35.92 -6.52
CA SER A 1039 33.38 36.68 -7.38
C SER A 1039 32.91 36.77 -8.85
N ILE A 1040 32.07 35.84 -9.29
CA ILE A 1040 31.51 35.79 -10.66
C ILE A 1040 30.36 36.79 -10.80
N LEU A 1041 29.57 36.99 -9.74
CA LEU A 1041 28.50 37.98 -9.64
C LEU A 1041 29.05 39.39 -9.52
N LEU A 1042 30.05 39.59 -8.65
CA LEU A 1042 30.76 40.87 -8.49
C LEU A 1042 31.44 41.34 -9.79
N ARG A 1043 31.80 40.41 -10.68
CA ARG A 1043 32.32 40.69 -12.03
C ARG A 1043 31.23 40.90 -13.10
N GLY A 1044 29.95 41.00 -12.71
CA GLY A 1044 28.82 41.36 -13.56
C GLY A 1044 28.44 40.36 -14.66
N ARG A 1045 29.10 39.19 -14.74
CA ARG A 1045 28.92 38.24 -15.85
C ARG A 1045 27.61 37.46 -15.77
N TRP A 1046 27.03 37.29 -14.58
CA TRP A 1046 25.65 36.88 -14.37
C TRP A 1046 24.88 38.04 -13.72
N ARG A 1047 23.76 38.46 -14.32
CA ARG A 1047 22.89 39.52 -13.73
C ARG A 1047 22.26 39.10 -12.40
N ALA A 1048 22.05 37.80 -12.20
CA ALA A 1048 21.60 37.21 -10.93
C ALA A 1048 21.91 35.70 -10.90
N LEU A 1049 22.06 35.14 -9.69
CA LEU A 1049 22.21 33.69 -9.46
C LEU A 1049 21.02 32.86 -9.96
N SER A 1050 19.82 33.44 -10.01
CA SER A 1050 18.56 32.74 -10.31
C SER A 1050 18.46 32.17 -11.73
N VAL A 1051 19.29 32.63 -12.66
CA VAL A 1051 19.19 32.31 -14.10
C VAL A 1051 19.85 30.97 -14.47
N ALA A 1052 20.79 30.47 -13.66
CA ALA A 1052 21.54 29.25 -13.96
C ALA A 1052 20.78 27.98 -13.53
N ARG A 1053 20.72 26.94 -14.38
CA ARG A 1053 20.10 25.64 -14.08
C ARG A 1053 21.06 24.48 -14.35
N MET A 1054 20.83 23.35 -13.67
CA MET A 1054 21.34 22.06 -14.14
C MET A 1054 20.42 21.62 -15.30
N ASN A 1055 20.94 21.68 -16.52
CA ASN A 1055 20.26 21.13 -17.69
C ASN A 1055 21.01 19.86 -18.07
N GLY A 1056 20.37 18.70 -17.90
CA GLY A 1056 20.43 17.65 -18.92
C GLY A 1056 19.64 18.11 -20.15
N ALA A 1057 19.80 17.45 -21.29
CA ALA A 1057 19.41 17.98 -22.60
C ALA A 1057 17.89 17.95 -22.91
N VAL A 1058 17.09 18.78 -22.22
CA VAL A 1058 15.69 19.07 -22.58
C VAL A 1058 15.43 20.58 -22.50
N GLU A 1059 15.56 21.29 -23.63
CA GLU A 1059 15.28 22.73 -23.69
C GLU A 1059 13.78 23.03 -23.72
N TRP A 1060 13.25 23.55 -22.61
CA TRP A 1060 11.89 24.09 -22.55
C TRP A 1060 11.81 25.47 -23.22
N HIS A 1061 11.24 25.53 -24.43
CA HIS A 1061 10.95 26.81 -25.09
C HIS A 1061 9.43 27.10 -25.12
N LYS A 1062 9.02 28.09 -24.31
CA LYS A 1062 7.70 28.78 -24.37
C LYS A 1062 6.42 27.91 -24.34
N GLY A 1063 6.41 26.86 -23.52
CA GLY A 1063 5.16 26.41 -22.86
C GLY A 1063 4.11 25.69 -23.72
N TYR A 1064 4.41 25.35 -24.97
CA TYR A 1064 3.58 24.48 -25.80
C TYR A 1064 4.44 23.36 -26.40
N LEU A 1065 3.88 22.15 -26.51
CA LEU A 1065 4.47 21.06 -27.29
C LEU A 1065 3.84 21.11 -28.69
N ALA A 1066 4.35 22.02 -29.54
CA ALA A 1066 3.78 22.34 -30.83
C ALA A 1066 4.82 22.21 -31.96
N PHE A 1067 4.73 21.13 -32.74
CA PHE A 1067 5.43 21.01 -34.01
C PHE A 1067 4.60 21.65 -35.13
N SER A 1068 4.78 22.96 -35.36
CA SER A 1068 4.24 23.61 -36.54
C SER A 1068 5.11 23.31 -37.77
N VAL A 1069 4.72 22.33 -38.59
CA VAL A 1069 5.34 22.10 -39.90
C VAL A 1069 4.47 22.74 -40.99
N GLN A 1070 4.86 23.94 -41.43
CA GLN A 1070 4.42 24.47 -42.72
C GLN A 1070 5.32 23.89 -43.82
N GLY A 1071 4.77 23.05 -44.70
CA GLY A 1071 5.50 22.47 -45.83
C GLY A 1071 4.68 21.39 -46.54
N MET A 1072 4.34 21.62 -47.81
CA MET A 1072 3.48 20.75 -48.62
C MET A 1072 4.10 19.37 -48.94
N PRO A 1073 3.29 18.36 -49.30
CA PRO A 1073 3.77 17.04 -49.67
C PRO A 1073 4.49 17.03 -51.02
N CYS A 1074 5.52 16.18 -51.13
CA CYS A 1074 6.08 15.75 -52.41
C CYS A 1074 5.73 14.27 -52.66
N ALA A 1075 5.45 13.93 -53.91
CA ALA A 1075 5.06 12.58 -54.32
C ALA A 1075 6.24 11.57 -54.24
N PRO A 1076 5.96 10.26 -54.08
CA PRO A 1076 7.00 9.24 -54.04
C PRO A 1076 7.65 9.07 -55.43
N GLY A 1077 8.99 9.09 -55.50
CA GLY A 1077 9.71 8.70 -56.72
C GLY A 1077 11.04 9.38 -57.04
N GLN A 1078 11.49 10.41 -56.30
CA GLN A 1078 12.75 11.12 -56.61
C GLN A 1078 13.79 11.02 -55.49
N HIS A 1079 14.95 10.41 -55.80
CA HIS A 1079 16.14 10.49 -54.97
C HIS A 1079 16.86 11.84 -55.16
N VAL A 1080 16.89 12.67 -54.11
CA VAL A 1080 17.76 13.85 -54.02
C VAL A 1080 18.50 13.81 -52.68
N PRO A 1081 19.84 13.90 -52.64
CA PRO A 1081 20.59 13.86 -51.39
C PRO A 1081 20.40 15.17 -50.60
N CYS A 1082 19.68 15.09 -49.47
CA CYS A 1082 19.42 16.22 -48.58
C CYS A 1082 20.68 16.63 -47.79
N VAL A 1083 21.57 17.39 -48.42
CA VAL A 1083 22.76 17.96 -47.77
C VAL A 1083 22.37 19.15 -46.88
N PHE A 1084 22.04 18.87 -45.61
CA PHE A 1084 21.75 19.89 -44.61
C PHE A 1084 23.00 20.72 -44.25
N ARG A 1085 23.19 21.86 -44.92
CA ARG A 1085 24.20 22.86 -44.53
C ARG A 1085 23.73 23.66 -43.31
N LEU A 1086 24.28 23.32 -42.15
CA LEU A 1086 24.02 24.03 -40.88
C LEU A 1086 24.60 25.46 -40.93
N LYS A 1087 23.72 26.46 -41.07
CA LYS A 1087 24.09 27.89 -41.25
C LYS A 1087 23.93 28.69 -39.95
N MET A 1088 24.82 28.46 -38.98
CA MET A 1088 24.85 29.28 -37.75
C MET A 1088 25.09 30.76 -38.07
N THR A 1089 24.16 31.61 -37.65
CA THR A 1089 24.26 33.08 -37.75
C THR A 1089 24.03 33.66 -36.36
N ILE A 1090 25.09 34.08 -35.66
CA ILE A 1090 24.98 34.69 -34.33
C ILE A 1090 24.82 36.20 -34.50
N GLY A 1091 23.65 36.73 -34.15
CA GLY A 1091 23.34 38.15 -34.26
C GLY A 1091 23.76 38.96 -33.02
N SER A 1092 24.85 39.72 -33.14
CA SER A 1092 25.03 40.97 -32.39
C SER A 1092 25.65 42.02 -33.33
N GLY A 1093 25.42 43.31 -33.07
CA GLY A 1093 25.63 44.36 -34.07
C GLY A 1093 27.09 44.61 -34.46
N LYS A 1094 27.34 44.74 -35.78
CA LYS A 1094 28.57 45.18 -36.46
C LYS A 1094 29.78 44.21 -36.39
N GLY A 1095 30.11 43.60 -37.55
CA GLY A 1095 31.40 42.96 -37.84
C GLY A 1095 31.31 41.46 -38.14
N GLN A 1096 31.49 41.05 -39.39
CA GLN A 1096 31.46 39.64 -39.82
C GLN A 1096 32.84 39.12 -40.23
N ARG A 1097 33.18 37.90 -39.80
CA ARG A 1097 33.97 36.91 -40.57
C ARG A 1097 33.52 35.48 -40.20
N THR A 1098 33.58 34.57 -41.17
CA THR A 1098 33.09 33.18 -41.05
C THR A 1098 34.19 32.20 -41.47
N LYS A 1099 34.25 31.02 -40.85
CA LYS A 1099 35.03 29.86 -41.33
C LYS A 1099 34.23 28.56 -41.15
N TYR A 1100 34.49 27.59 -42.02
CA TYR A 1100 33.97 26.23 -41.97
C TYR A 1100 35.11 25.24 -41.75
N VAL A 1101 34.80 24.08 -41.16
CA VAL A 1101 35.67 22.88 -41.12
C VAL A 1101 34.77 21.66 -41.37
N GLN A 1102 35.31 20.65 -42.06
CA GLN A 1102 34.63 19.43 -42.49
C GLN A 1102 35.56 18.24 -42.23
N ARG A 1103 35.01 17.09 -41.80
CA ARG A 1103 35.69 15.78 -41.81
C ARG A 1103 34.70 14.63 -41.60
N ASP A 1104 35.17 13.43 -41.90
CA ASP A 1104 34.34 12.34 -42.44
C ASP A 1104 33.99 11.23 -41.42
N ILE A 1105 33.08 10.33 -41.83
CA ILE A 1105 32.42 9.33 -40.98
C ILE A 1105 32.90 7.91 -41.35
N PHE A 1106 32.98 7.01 -40.35
CA PHE A 1106 33.10 5.56 -40.57
C PHE A 1106 31.82 4.82 -40.17
N HIS A 1107 31.55 3.67 -40.81
CA HIS A 1107 30.24 3.01 -40.77
C HIS A 1107 29.92 2.25 -39.46
N PHE A 1108 28.64 2.32 -39.07
CA PHE A 1108 27.98 1.45 -38.10
C PHE A 1108 26.74 0.86 -38.80
N ARG A 1109 26.67 -0.47 -39.02
CA ARG A 1109 25.56 -1.08 -39.80
C ARG A 1109 25.02 -2.43 -39.29
N CYS A 1110 25.64 -3.03 -38.28
CA CYS A 1110 25.35 -4.40 -37.82
C CYS A 1110 24.43 -4.48 -36.58
N PHE A 1111 23.49 -3.54 -36.42
CA PHE A 1111 22.60 -3.45 -35.24
C PHE A 1111 21.11 -3.39 -35.61
N LEU A 1112 20.77 -3.67 -36.89
CA LEU A 1112 19.41 -3.58 -37.45
C LEU A 1112 19.10 -4.73 -38.44
N GLN A 1113 19.75 -5.88 -38.22
CA GLN A 1113 19.35 -7.21 -38.70
C GLN A 1113 19.43 -8.16 -37.51
#